data_AF-A0A922NQ34-F1
#
_entry.id   AF-A0A922NQ34-F1
#
_cell.length_a   1.000
_cell.length_b   1.000
_cell.length_c   1.000
_cell.angle_alpha   90.00
_cell.angle_beta   90.00
_cell.angle_gamma   90.00
#
_symmetry.space_group_name_H-M   'P 1'
#
loop_
_entity.id
_entity.type
_entity.pdbx_description
1 polymer ?
#
loop_
_entity_poly.entity_id
_entity_poly.type
_entity_poly.pdbx_seq_one_letter_code
_entity_poly.pdbx_strand_id
1 'polypeptide(L)'
;MPPKATKGQQKGKSGEEERDEPLQAVILADPFETRFSPFTLERPRCLLPLANTPLIEYTFEFLANAGVEEVFVYCGAHREQVEEYIKKSRWSAKSSPFSRLELIQSTSHSIGDAMRDLDSRGLLVGDFLLVYGDVVSNLPLESALAAHRARRVKDKNAIMTMVLREAGANHRTKAQGTSPVFVIDPQKDRCLHFEQMPNRDQTHYLSIDPELLSTHQELEVRQDLIDCGIDICTPDVLALWSDNFDFQAPRKGFLHSVLKDYELNGKTFHTHIIADHYAARVRNLHAYDAVSKDIISRWAYPLCPDSNLVQGQSYRLQKGNTYKEEGVILARDCIIGPKAVIGRGTSIGEKSVVTNSIIGRHCQIGRNVKIDGAYIWDYASIGDGSTVSKSVIANEAAIGRKCTIEAGALISYGVSIGEGMTIQGDHRITRAKRRREQGEEVVRGDSNPAIVGPKGDGFEFHDSDEEDEDELVDGLVTGAPLYNFSNESISTLNSESEADEFDIERHDRSAASSFLSVGSADSQHAANFDHDASTSIYDSLVEGHESANIQLELTALRMSTNASDHQVRRAVVSSFVKRVTQLTKSGEPIKSAVAQVFGQHKELIDRSIFDKNDDSKVDQVDFMLLLQADLSHKDNGDAILLSAATKLVELDSIEEDGMIQWWDDEKSTENAEMEKVREKTKSLIDFLQQESEDESEEENEADNYLSPAEEPPLKKKLPLPSANKLPDTPATKTADKMDSDDEFNSSMSGDEFDDQDSDMGLEEDSDFDMDQDDVGFETQDKDIKPVKQAYEVEFKVFDPAQIQSQQDKQIDEVSSILGQPPEAAAILLRHSRWNKERLIDQYMERMEQVLETAGLGQDSTTNPPKLEKVPGFVCDICCDDDINMQTFAMKCGHRFCLDCYRQYLGTKIQDEGEAARIRCPGEGCTRIVDSKSLDLLVTEELHDRYHTLLTRTYVDDKENLKWCPAPDCKYAVECGVKSKDLSRIVPTVHCECGHDFCFGCTLNNHQPAPCSLVKKWVKKCEDDSETANWISANTKECPNCNSTIEKNGGCNHMTCRKCRNEFCWMCMGKWSEHGTSWYNCNRFEEKSGSEARDAQAKSRQSLERYLHYYNRFANHEQSAKLDKDLYLKTEKKMQQLQNSSGMSWIEVQFLDQASHALQQCRQVLKWTYAFAYYLARNNLTEIFEDNQKDLEMAVENLSEMFEKPIDQLKDLKVDILDKTSYCTKRRIILLNDTAENLKRGNWKFNVDLV
;
A
#
# COMPACT_ATOMS: atom_id res chain seq x y z
N MET A 1 -2.22 65.22 -1.12
CA MET A 1 -3.26 65.36 -0.07
C MET A 1 -4.57 64.76 -0.61
N PRO A 2 -5.04 63.61 -0.10
CA PRO A 2 -6.30 63.02 -0.52
C PRO A 2 -7.52 63.64 0.22
N PRO A 3 -8.70 63.76 -0.42
CA PRO A 3 -9.88 64.33 0.23
C PRO A 3 -10.81 63.29 0.87
N LYS A 4 -10.96 63.39 2.20
CA LYS A 4 -12.13 63.10 3.06
C LYS A 4 -13.15 62.03 2.61
N ALA A 5 -13.26 60.96 3.41
CA ALA A 5 -14.37 60.00 3.38
C ALA A 5 -15.70 60.55 3.91
N THR A 6 -16.81 59.97 3.45
CA THR A 6 -18.16 60.13 4.01
C THR A 6 -18.60 58.86 4.75
N LYS A 7 -19.05 58.97 6.00
CA LYS A 7 -19.52 57.84 6.81
C LYS A 7 -20.96 57.44 6.47
N GLY A 8 -21.22 56.14 6.36
CA GLY A 8 -22.53 55.52 6.55
C GLY A 8 -22.40 54.35 7.52
N GLN A 9 -23.07 54.42 8.68
CA GLN A 9 -23.00 53.35 9.69
C GLN A 9 -24.24 52.46 9.64
N GLN A 10 -24.02 51.15 9.74
CA GLN A 10 -24.89 50.27 10.53
C GLN A 10 -24.01 49.50 11.53
N LYS A 11 -24.58 49.19 12.70
CA LYS A 11 -23.81 48.67 13.85
C LYS A 11 -23.91 47.15 13.97
N GLY A 12 -22.79 46.47 13.70
CA GLY A 12 -22.47 45.21 14.39
C GLY A 12 -22.04 45.50 15.85
N LYS A 13 -22.02 44.47 16.70
CA LYS A 13 -21.57 44.61 18.09
C LYS A 13 -20.03 44.71 18.17
N SER A 14 -19.55 45.46 19.16
CA SER A 14 -18.22 45.21 19.74
C SER A 14 -18.18 43.82 20.38
N GLY A 15 -17.06 43.11 20.41
CA GLY A 15 -15.71 43.56 20.07
C GLY A 15 -14.76 43.11 21.16
N GLU A 16 -14.42 41.83 21.13
CA GLU A 16 -13.23 41.33 21.79
C GLU A 16 -12.04 41.72 20.91
N GLU A 17 -11.00 42.29 21.50
CA GLU A 17 -9.75 42.52 20.80
C GLU A 17 -9.04 41.17 20.69
N GLU A 18 -9.09 40.56 19.50
CA GLU A 18 -8.21 39.45 19.16
C GLU A 18 -6.77 39.91 19.44
N ARG A 19 -6.10 39.22 20.37
CA ARG A 19 -4.66 39.42 20.57
C ARG A 19 -3.98 38.75 19.39
N ASP A 20 -3.28 39.53 18.57
CA ASP A 20 -2.40 38.97 17.54
C ASP A 20 -1.48 37.93 18.20
N GLU A 21 -1.53 36.69 17.70
CA GLU A 21 -0.70 35.61 18.22
C GLU A 21 0.77 35.88 17.84
N PRO A 22 1.72 35.75 18.80
CA PRO A 22 3.12 36.07 18.54
C PRO A 22 3.67 35.14 17.47
N LEU A 23 4.33 35.71 16.45
CA LEU A 23 4.92 34.91 15.38
C LEU A 23 6.13 34.13 15.93
N GLN A 24 6.03 32.80 15.93
CA GLN A 24 7.05 31.88 16.40
C GLN A 24 7.91 31.37 15.23
N ALA A 25 9.20 31.11 15.47
CA ALA A 25 10.09 30.47 14.51
C ALA A 25 10.96 29.37 15.13
N VAL A 26 11.19 28.31 14.36
CA VAL A 26 12.10 27.20 14.68
C VAL A 26 13.30 27.29 13.75
N ILE A 27 14.50 27.41 14.32
CA ILE A 27 15.77 27.36 13.59
C ILE A 27 16.40 25.97 13.79
N LEU A 28 16.46 25.18 12.72
CA LEU A 28 17.27 23.97 12.65
C LEU A 28 18.74 24.39 12.45
N ALA A 29 19.47 24.59 13.55
CA ALA A 29 20.84 25.09 13.52
C ALA A 29 21.89 24.00 13.21
N ASP A 30 21.50 22.74 13.40
CA ASP A 30 22.21 21.55 12.94
C ASP A 30 21.25 20.72 12.05
N PRO A 31 21.52 20.56 10.74
CA PRO A 31 20.71 19.75 9.84
C PRO A 31 21.18 18.30 9.73
N PHE A 32 22.20 17.88 10.50
CA PHE A 32 22.80 16.53 10.49
C PHE A 32 23.48 16.13 9.15
N GLU A 33 23.66 17.07 8.23
CA GLU A 33 24.26 16.83 6.90
C GLU A 33 25.81 16.77 6.93
N THR A 34 26.37 15.65 6.45
CA THR A 34 27.83 15.35 6.32
C THR A 34 28.62 16.29 5.40
N ARG A 35 27.94 16.98 4.46
CA ARG A 35 28.50 17.73 3.29
C ARG A 35 29.53 18.84 3.56
N PHE A 36 29.84 19.15 4.83
CA PHE A 36 30.88 20.11 5.24
C PHE A 36 32.00 19.50 6.09
N SER A 37 32.05 18.17 6.22
CA SER A 37 33.22 17.46 6.75
C SER A 37 34.46 17.78 5.88
N PRO A 38 35.64 18.04 6.48
CA PRO A 38 35.98 17.86 7.89
C PRO A 38 35.73 19.07 8.82
N PHE A 39 35.17 20.19 8.33
CA PHE A 39 35.01 21.41 9.16
C PHE A 39 33.97 21.25 10.28
N THR A 40 32.91 20.48 10.02
CA THR A 40 31.81 20.21 10.95
C THR A 40 32.22 19.43 12.20
N LEU A 41 33.36 18.72 12.16
CA LEU A 41 33.90 17.95 13.28
C LEU A 41 34.27 18.84 14.49
N GLU A 42 34.74 20.07 14.24
CA GLU A 42 35.19 20.98 15.30
C GLU A 42 34.24 22.16 15.54
N ARG A 43 33.41 22.55 14.57
CA ARG A 43 32.41 23.63 14.70
C ARG A 43 31.14 23.34 13.90
N PRO A 44 29.93 23.61 14.45
CA PRO A 44 28.67 23.36 13.77
C PRO A 44 28.45 24.32 12.59
N ARG A 45 27.71 23.86 11.56
CA ARG A 45 27.58 24.58 10.27
C ARG A 45 27.08 26.03 10.43
N CYS A 46 26.12 26.26 11.32
CA CYS A 46 25.55 27.58 11.61
C CYS A 46 26.57 28.63 12.12
N LEU A 47 27.73 28.20 12.64
CA LEU A 47 28.81 29.09 13.09
C LEU A 47 29.94 29.29 12.06
N LEU A 48 29.89 28.64 10.89
CA LEU A 48 30.90 28.85 9.84
C LEU A 48 30.78 30.27 9.25
N PRO A 49 31.90 30.97 8.99
CA PRO A 49 31.87 32.35 8.54
C PRO A 49 31.58 32.46 7.04
N LEU A 50 30.50 33.17 6.70
CA LEU A 50 30.15 33.61 5.35
C LEU A 50 30.44 35.11 5.22
N ALA A 51 31.43 35.48 4.39
CA ALA A 51 31.95 36.85 4.31
C ALA A 51 32.34 37.46 5.67
N ASN A 52 33.03 36.68 6.51
CA ASN A 52 33.50 37.04 7.86
C ASN A 52 32.38 37.36 8.88
N THR A 53 31.19 36.80 8.64
CA THR A 53 30.01 36.83 9.53
C THR A 53 29.49 35.39 9.68
N PRO A 54 29.25 34.84 10.89
CA PRO A 54 28.68 33.50 11.04
C PRO A 54 27.31 33.35 10.36
N LEU A 55 27.05 32.19 9.76
CA LEU A 55 25.81 31.92 9.00
C LEU A 55 24.52 32.26 9.78
N ILE A 56 24.47 31.92 11.08
CA ILE A 56 23.30 32.16 11.94
C ILE A 56 22.96 33.65 12.14
N GLU A 57 23.90 34.57 11.93
CA GLU A 57 23.59 36.01 12.00
C GLU A 57 22.72 36.46 10.82
N TYR A 58 22.90 35.85 9.64
CA TYR A 58 22.05 36.14 8.48
C TYR A 58 20.63 35.62 8.67
N THR A 59 20.45 34.48 9.36
CA THR A 59 19.11 33.94 9.68
C THR A 59 18.42 34.76 10.76
N PHE A 60 19.12 35.18 11.82
CA PHE A 60 18.54 36.08 12.83
C PHE A 60 18.20 37.45 12.25
N GLU A 61 19.03 38.05 11.39
CA GLU A 61 18.67 39.30 10.70
C GLU A 61 17.45 39.11 9.79
N PHE A 62 17.34 37.99 9.08
CA PHE A 62 16.16 37.68 8.26
C PHE A 62 14.88 37.57 9.11
N LEU A 63 14.89 36.80 10.20
CA LEU A 63 13.74 36.62 11.10
C LEU A 63 13.37 37.91 11.84
N ALA A 64 14.35 38.73 12.20
CA ALA A 64 14.14 40.06 12.76
C ALA A 64 13.44 41.01 11.79
N ASN A 65 13.84 41.01 10.51
CA ASN A 65 13.16 41.79 9.46
C ASN A 65 11.77 41.23 9.10
N ALA A 66 11.51 39.94 9.38
CA ALA A 66 10.21 39.30 9.21
C ALA A 66 9.22 39.56 10.37
N GLY A 67 9.65 40.19 11.47
CA GLY A 67 8.78 40.50 12.62
C GLY A 67 8.50 39.31 13.55
N VAL A 68 9.40 38.32 13.60
CA VAL A 68 9.30 37.19 14.54
C VAL A 68 9.53 37.64 15.98
N GLU A 69 8.72 37.14 16.91
CA GLU A 69 8.83 37.45 18.34
C GLU A 69 9.54 36.34 19.14
N GLU A 70 9.13 35.09 18.98
CA GLU A 70 9.74 33.95 19.68
C GLU A 70 10.59 33.09 18.73
N VAL A 71 11.82 32.76 19.15
CA VAL A 71 12.75 31.94 18.36
C VAL A 71 13.26 30.74 19.16
N PHE A 72 12.99 29.55 18.66
CA PHE A 72 13.49 28.28 19.19
C PHE A 72 14.66 27.79 18.33
N VAL A 73 15.85 27.71 18.91
CA VAL A 73 17.08 27.28 18.22
C VAL A 73 17.38 25.83 18.61
N TYR A 74 17.35 24.96 17.61
CA TYR A 74 17.51 23.51 17.79
C TYR A 74 18.93 23.08 17.39
N CYS A 75 19.67 22.49 18.34
CA CYS A 75 21.08 22.09 18.16
C CYS A 75 21.30 20.66 18.67
N GLY A 76 21.78 19.78 17.79
CA GLY A 76 22.37 18.50 18.17
C GLY A 76 23.84 18.68 18.56
N ALA A 77 24.74 18.67 17.57
CA ALA A 77 26.18 18.76 17.80
C ALA A 77 26.61 20.13 18.38
N HIS A 78 27.71 20.11 19.14
CA HIS A 78 28.44 21.30 19.61
C HIS A 78 27.61 22.39 20.33
N ARG A 79 26.49 22.03 20.97
CA ARG A 79 25.55 22.95 21.64
C ARG A 79 26.25 24.03 22.47
N GLU A 80 27.25 23.67 23.28
CA GLU A 80 27.97 24.62 24.14
C GLU A 80 28.59 25.79 23.37
N GLN A 81 29.13 25.55 22.16
CA GLN A 81 29.70 26.59 21.30
C GLN A 81 28.62 27.55 20.80
N VAL A 82 27.45 27.02 20.39
CA VAL A 82 26.30 27.81 19.91
C VAL A 82 25.71 28.63 21.05
N GLU A 83 25.57 28.03 22.24
CA GLU A 83 25.06 28.69 23.44
C GLU A 83 26.02 29.79 23.94
N GLU A 84 27.34 29.56 23.92
CA GLU A 84 28.32 30.59 24.26
C GLU A 84 28.35 31.73 23.23
N TYR A 85 28.21 31.41 21.94
CA TYR A 85 28.09 32.40 20.87
C TYR A 85 26.84 33.27 21.04
N ILE A 86 25.67 32.66 21.23
CA ILE A 86 24.39 33.37 21.39
C ILE A 86 24.39 34.26 22.64
N LYS A 87 24.98 33.81 23.76
CA LYS A 87 25.15 34.63 24.98
C LYS A 87 26.08 35.84 24.78
N LYS A 88 27.03 35.77 23.85
CA LYS A 88 27.89 36.89 23.44
C LYS A 88 27.26 37.78 22.36
N SER A 89 26.27 37.26 21.63
CA SER A 89 25.61 37.95 20.52
C SER A 89 24.71 39.11 20.99
N ARG A 90 24.33 39.96 20.03
CA ARG A 90 23.38 41.05 20.26
C ARG A 90 21.95 40.57 20.58
N TRP A 91 21.61 39.33 20.23
CA TRP A 91 20.25 38.79 20.29
C TRP A 91 19.81 38.37 21.69
N SER A 92 20.76 38.12 22.60
CA SER A 92 20.51 37.89 24.03
C SER A 92 20.33 39.21 24.83
N ALA A 93 20.59 40.36 24.22
CA ALA A 93 20.41 41.66 24.87
C ALA A 93 18.93 42.12 24.87
N LYS A 94 18.53 42.90 25.88
CA LYS A 94 17.17 43.49 26.01
C LYS A 94 16.80 44.52 24.93
N SER A 95 17.65 44.71 23.93
CA SER A 95 17.41 45.53 22.74
C SER A 95 17.20 44.68 21.47
N SER A 96 17.15 43.36 21.62
CA SER A 96 16.76 42.41 20.57
C SER A 96 15.28 42.62 20.20
N PRO A 97 14.87 42.40 18.93
CA PRO A 97 13.46 42.35 18.56
C PRO A 97 12.76 41.10 19.13
N PHE A 98 13.50 40.02 19.38
CA PHE A 98 12.95 38.77 19.91
C PHE A 98 12.56 38.93 21.39
N SER A 99 11.30 38.62 21.72
CA SER A 99 10.78 38.62 23.08
C SER A 99 11.27 37.39 23.86
N ARG A 100 11.47 36.27 23.17
CA ARG A 100 12.04 35.01 23.69
C ARG A 100 12.99 34.41 22.65
N LEU A 101 14.18 34.02 23.10
CA LEU A 101 15.09 33.19 22.33
C LEU A 101 15.56 32.03 23.21
N GLU A 102 15.27 30.80 22.80
CA GLU A 102 15.46 29.60 23.61
C GLU A 102 16.26 28.54 22.84
N LEU A 103 17.25 27.94 23.49
CA LEU A 103 18.10 26.89 22.94
C LEU A 103 17.63 25.53 23.44
N ILE A 104 17.00 24.76 22.55
CA ILE A 104 16.52 23.41 22.86
C ILE A 104 17.70 22.43 22.83
N GLN A 105 17.79 21.55 23.83
CA GLN A 105 18.72 20.42 23.85
C GLN A 105 17.97 19.17 23.41
N SER A 106 18.61 18.37 22.55
CA SER A 106 18.10 17.09 22.09
C SER A 106 19.21 16.09 21.85
N THR A 107 18.84 14.82 21.77
CA THR A 107 19.64 13.70 21.28
C THR A 107 19.16 13.21 19.91
N SER A 108 18.41 14.05 19.19
CA SER A 108 18.00 13.85 17.79
C SER A 108 19.21 13.59 16.89
N HIS A 109 19.09 12.60 15.99
CA HIS A 109 20.05 12.36 14.92
C HIS A 109 19.49 12.69 13.52
N SER A 110 18.18 12.97 13.42
CA SER A 110 17.53 13.43 12.18
C SER A 110 16.67 14.69 12.40
N ILE A 111 16.27 15.33 11.30
CA ILE A 111 15.31 16.44 11.33
C ILE A 111 13.92 15.94 11.74
N GLY A 112 13.56 14.70 11.39
CA GLY A 112 12.30 14.10 11.83
C GLY A 112 12.19 13.99 13.36
N ASP A 113 13.26 13.55 14.01
CA ASP A 113 13.30 13.48 15.49
C ASP A 113 13.21 14.86 16.13
N ALA A 114 13.78 15.89 15.49
CA ALA A 114 13.65 17.27 15.93
C ALA A 114 12.18 17.76 15.89
N MET A 115 11.42 17.38 14.85
CA MET A 115 10.01 17.72 14.72
C MET A 115 9.14 16.96 15.74
N ARG A 116 9.41 15.66 15.95
CA ARG A 116 8.74 14.83 16.98
C ARG A 116 8.97 15.35 18.40
N ASP A 117 10.20 15.75 18.70
CA ASP A 117 10.57 16.32 19.99
C ASP A 117 9.88 17.68 20.23
N LEU A 118 9.77 18.53 19.19
CA LEU A 118 9.01 19.78 19.25
C LEU A 118 7.51 19.55 19.52
N ASP A 119 6.91 18.54 18.88
CA ASP A 119 5.52 18.11 19.11
C ASP A 119 5.31 17.66 20.55
N SER A 120 6.17 16.74 21.03
CA SER A 120 6.11 16.16 22.38
C SER A 120 6.20 17.20 23.51
N ARG A 121 6.81 18.36 23.23
CA ARG A 121 6.96 19.48 24.18
C ARG A 121 5.83 20.51 24.08
N GLY A 122 5.00 20.48 23.04
CA GLY A 122 3.84 21.36 22.87
C GLY A 122 4.17 22.86 22.89
N LEU A 123 5.33 23.26 22.35
CA LEU A 123 5.84 24.65 22.47
C LEU A 123 5.21 25.63 21.47
N LEU A 124 4.62 25.13 20.38
CA LEU A 124 4.10 25.95 19.29
C LEU A 124 2.58 26.05 19.37
N VAL A 125 2.06 27.28 19.28
CA VAL A 125 0.65 27.60 19.54
C VAL A 125 -0.11 27.92 18.25
N GLY A 126 0.54 28.57 17.28
CA GLY A 126 -0.06 29.05 16.03
C GLY A 126 0.77 28.72 14.79
N ASP A 127 0.59 29.48 13.71
CA ASP A 127 1.44 29.36 12.51
C ASP A 127 2.90 29.71 12.88
N PHE A 128 3.85 28.88 12.47
CA PHE A 128 5.28 29.06 12.75
C PHE A 128 6.14 29.00 11.48
N LEU A 129 7.32 29.62 11.56
CA LEU A 129 8.34 29.53 10.50
C LEU A 129 9.32 28.40 10.80
N LEU A 130 9.49 27.45 9.89
CA LEU A 130 10.56 26.46 9.91
C LEU A 130 11.69 26.92 8.98
N VAL A 131 12.88 27.16 9.54
CA VAL A 131 14.03 27.71 8.81
C VAL A 131 15.31 27.00 9.25
N TYR A 132 16.27 26.84 8.33
CA TYR A 132 17.60 26.30 8.67
C TYR A 132 18.57 27.40 9.10
N GLY A 133 19.54 27.07 9.97
CA GLY A 133 20.59 27.97 10.48
C GLY A 133 21.63 28.45 9.46
N ASP A 134 21.42 28.19 8.16
CA ASP A 134 22.31 28.47 7.04
C ASP A 134 21.62 29.15 5.84
N VAL A 135 20.47 29.79 6.09
CA VAL A 135 19.68 30.53 5.09
C VAL A 135 20.09 32.01 5.04
N VAL A 136 20.21 32.56 3.84
CA VAL A 136 20.43 34.00 3.60
C VAL A 136 19.27 34.54 2.75
N SER A 137 18.48 35.45 3.31
CA SER A 137 17.28 35.99 2.67
C SER A 137 17.05 37.47 3.00
N ASN A 138 16.58 38.26 2.03
CA ASN A 138 16.12 39.64 2.22
C ASN A 138 14.60 39.81 1.96
N LEU A 139 13.84 38.71 1.94
CA LEU A 139 12.40 38.68 1.66
C LEU A 139 11.55 39.24 2.82
N PRO A 140 10.59 40.16 2.58
CA PRO A 140 9.52 40.45 3.55
C PRO A 140 8.47 39.33 3.58
N LEU A 141 8.45 38.53 4.65
CA LEU A 141 7.54 37.39 4.81
C LEU A 141 6.06 37.77 5.05
N GLU A 142 5.74 39.04 5.32
CA GLU A 142 4.37 39.52 5.60
C GLU A 142 3.37 39.10 4.51
N SER A 143 3.77 39.19 3.24
CA SER A 143 2.94 38.78 2.09
C SER A 143 2.69 37.27 2.03
N ALA A 144 3.70 36.45 2.35
CA ALA A 144 3.60 34.99 2.38
C ALA A 144 2.77 34.49 3.56
N LEU A 145 2.92 35.11 4.74
CA LEU A 145 2.13 34.85 5.94
C LEU A 145 0.65 35.24 5.74
N ALA A 146 0.39 36.41 5.15
CA ALA A 146 -0.95 36.84 4.80
C ALA A 146 -1.62 35.88 3.78
N ALA A 147 -0.87 35.41 2.78
CA ALA A 147 -1.35 34.41 1.82
C ALA A 147 -1.63 33.06 2.49
N HIS A 148 -0.74 32.57 3.36
CA HIS A 148 -0.93 31.33 4.11
C HIS A 148 -2.17 31.40 5.01
N ARG A 149 -2.30 32.44 5.84
CA ARG A 149 -3.49 32.67 6.69
C ARG A 149 -4.78 32.79 5.88
N ALA A 150 -4.76 33.50 4.75
CA ALA A 150 -5.92 33.63 3.86
C ALA A 150 -6.29 32.33 3.11
N ARG A 151 -5.34 31.39 2.95
CA ARG A 151 -5.62 30.00 2.51
C ARG A 151 -6.21 29.19 3.69
N ARG A 152 -5.56 29.20 4.86
CA ARG A 152 -5.96 28.46 6.09
C ARG A 152 -7.39 28.79 6.59
N VAL A 153 -7.84 30.03 6.39
CA VAL A 153 -9.23 30.47 6.70
C VAL A 153 -10.28 29.89 5.73
N LYS A 154 -9.91 29.55 4.49
CA LYS A 154 -10.79 28.92 3.49
C LYS A 154 -10.75 27.40 3.58
N ASP A 155 -9.55 26.84 3.72
CA ASP A 155 -9.26 25.42 3.82
C ASP A 155 -8.32 25.17 4.99
N LYS A 156 -8.81 24.44 6.00
CA LYS A 156 -8.04 24.10 7.20
C LYS A 156 -6.94 23.07 6.93
N ASN A 157 -6.99 22.39 5.78
CA ASN A 157 -6.02 21.37 5.40
C ASN A 157 -4.76 21.95 4.74
N ALA A 158 -4.70 23.28 4.51
CA ALA A 158 -3.49 23.99 4.08
C ALA A 158 -2.44 24.05 5.21
N ILE A 159 -1.66 22.97 5.34
CA ILE A 159 -0.72 22.76 6.46
C ILE A 159 0.62 23.49 6.30
N MET A 160 1.07 23.71 5.06
CA MET A 160 2.42 24.23 4.81
C MET A 160 2.48 25.06 3.53
N THR A 161 3.16 26.21 3.59
CA THR A 161 3.49 27.05 2.43
C THR A 161 5.00 27.16 2.28
N MET A 162 5.54 26.57 1.21
CA MET A 162 6.96 26.57 0.87
C MET A 162 7.36 27.86 0.14
N VAL A 163 8.42 28.52 0.61
CA VAL A 163 8.94 29.74 -0.02
C VAL A 163 9.99 29.36 -1.06
N LEU A 164 9.68 29.58 -2.34
CA LEU A 164 10.49 29.18 -3.47
C LEU A 164 10.94 30.42 -4.27
N ARG A 165 12.14 30.37 -4.84
CA ARG A 165 12.69 31.48 -5.63
C ARG A 165 12.88 31.07 -7.10
N GLU A 166 12.45 31.94 -8.00
CA GLU A 166 12.65 31.78 -9.44
C GLU A 166 14.13 32.02 -9.81
N ALA A 167 14.76 31.04 -10.48
CA ALA A 167 16.12 31.15 -10.99
C ALA A 167 16.37 30.13 -12.12
N GLY A 168 16.36 30.64 -13.37
CA GLY A 168 16.50 29.84 -14.59
C GLY A 168 17.56 28.74 -14.53
N ALA A 169 17.23 27.58 -15.10
CA ALA A 169 17.88 26.26 -14.90
C ALA A 169 19.37 26.29 -14.50
N ASN A 170 20.23 26.94 -15.30
CA ASN A 170 21.68 26.95 -15.10
C ASN A 170 22.17 28.02 -14.09
N HIS A 171 21.42 28.31 -13.02
CA HIS A 171 21.80 29.29 -12.01
C HIS A 171 22.86 28.75 -11.04
N ARG A 172 23.95 29.51 -10.81
CA ARG A 172 25.13 29.14 -9.99
C ARG A 172 24.86 28.73 -8.52
N THR A 173 23.63 28.87 -8.03
CA THR A 173 23.25 28.52 -6.64
C THR A 173 22.51 27.18 -6.57
N LYS A 174 22.22 26.55 -7.71
CA LYS A 174 21.72 25.18 -7.78
C LYS A 174 22.88 24.20 -7.67
N ALA A 175 22.64 23.06 -7.02
CA ALA A 175 23.59 21.96 -7.03
C ALA A 175 23.64 21.35 -8.44
N GLN A 176 24.80 20.88 -8.89
CA GLN A 176 24.91 20.22 -10.20
C GLN A 176 24.63 18.72 -10.13
N GLY A 177 24.67 18.12 -8.94
CA GLY A 177 24.37 16.70 -8.72
C GLY A 177 22.87 16.35 -8.63
N THR A 178 22.02 17.25 -8.13
CA THR A 178 20.58 17.00 -7.92
C THR A 178 19.70 18.20 -8.31
N SER A 179 18.66 17.95 -9.10
CA SER A 179 17.67 18.93 -9.57
C SER A 179 16.30 18.68 -8.93
N PRO A 180 15.78 19.56 -8.06
CA PRO A 180 14.39 19.49 -7.62
C PRO A 180 13.45 19.91 -8.75
N VAL A 181 12.38 19.14 -8.94
CA VAL A 181 11.28 19.43 -9.88
C VAL A 181 9.99 19.58 -9.08
N PHE A 182 9.27 20.68 -9.32
CA PHE A 182 7.98 20.98 -8.70
C PHE A 182 6.87 20.93 -9.75
N VAL A 183 5.76 20.26 -9.44
CA VAL A 183 4.52 20.31 -10.23
C VAL A 183 3.48 21.10 -9.45
N ILE A 184 2.98 22.20 -10.02
CA ILE A 184 2.21 23.24 -9.32
C ILE A 184 0.89 23.54 -10.05
N ASP A 185 -0.21 23.69 -9.30
CA ASP A 185 -1.48 24.28 -9.76
C ASP A 185 -1.33 25.82 -9.76
N PRO A 186 -1.29 26.49 -10.94
CA PRO A 186 -1.05 27.93 -11.03
C PRO A 186 -2.23 28.80 -10.58
N GLN A 187 -3.42 28.22 -10.35
CA GLN A 187 -4.60 28.95 -9.88
C GLN A 187 -4.70 28.97 -8.34
N LYS A 188 -4.03 28.03 -7.66
CA LYS A 188 -4.05 27.86 -6.19
C LYS A 188 -2.67 27.94 -5.54
N ASP A 189 -1.61 28.08 -6.34
CA ASP A 189 -0.21 27.89 -5.97
C ASP A 189 0.06 26.54 -5.25
N ARG A 190 -0.81 25.52 -5.46
CA ARG A 190 -0.73 24.23 -4.74
C ARG A 190 0.39 23.37 -5.34
N CYS A 191 1.29 22.86 -4.50
CA CYS A 191 2.22 21.80 -4.91
C CYS A 191 1.44 20.48 -5.01
N LEU A 192 1.63 19.76 -6.11
CA LEU A 192 0.90 18.52 -6.42
C LEU A 192 1.82 17.31 -6.47
N HIS A 193 3.03 17.49 -7.02
CA HIS A 193 4.06 16.47 -7.05
C HIS A 193 5.44 17.12 -6.87
N PHE A 194 6.35 16.40 -6.21
CA PHE A 194 7.72 16.84 -5.95
C PHE A 194 8.67 15.65 -6.05
N GLU A 195 9.74 15.83 -6.83
CA GLU A 195 10.79 14.83 -7.01
C GLU A 195 12.17 15.53 -7.07
N GLN A 196 13.23 14.82 -6.66
CA GLN A 196 14.61 15.31 -6.75
C GLN A 196 15.41 14.39 -7.66
N MET A 197 15.58 14.80 -8.92
CA MET A 197 16.28 14.00 -9.92
C MET A 197 17.79 14.05 -9.69
N PRO A 198 18.49 12.90 -9.55
CA PRO A 198 19.93 12.85 -9.66
C PRO A 198 20.34 13.16 -11.10
N ASN A 199 21.24 14.12 -11.29
CA ASN A 199 21.60 14.68 -12.59
C ASN A 199 22.65 13.83 -13.33
N ARG A 200 22.70 12.52 -13.02
CA ARG A 200 23.79 11.60 -13.39
C ARG A 200 23.30 10.23 -13.86
N ASP A 201 22.11 9.82 -13.41
CA ASP A 201 21.50 8.54 -13.79
C ASP A 201 20.64 8.68 -15.05
N GLN A 202 20.35 7.55 -15.69
CA GLN A 202 19.70 7.49 -17.00
C GLN A 202 18.16 7.63 -16.92
N THR A 203 17.62 7.94 -15.75
CA THR A 203 16.19 8.16 -15.46
C THR A 203 15.72 9.52 -15.98
N HIS A 204 15.72 9.68 -17.31
CA HIS A 204 15.31 10.91 -18.02
C HIS A 204 13.79 11.20 -17.99
N TYR A 205 13.05 10.62 -17.03
CA TYR A 205 11.58 10.61 -16.98
C TYR A 205 11.07 10.99 -15.60
N LEU A 206 10.16 11.97 -15.55
CA LEU A 206 9.44 12.41 -14.36
C LEU A 206 8.13 11.61 -14.26
N SER A 207 7.93 10.83 -13.20
CA SER A 207 6.71 10.03 -13.02
C SER A 207 5.60 10.85 -12.35
N ILE A 208 4.81 11.57 -13.16
CA ILE A 208 3.58 12.23 -12.70
C ILE A 208 2.42 11.24 -12.72
N ASP A 209 1.65 11.19 -11.63
CA ASP A 209 0.45 10.39 -11.54
C ASP A 209 -0.65 10.89 -12.51
N PRO A 210 -1.26 10.03 -13.35
CA PRO A 210 -2.29 10.43 -14.30
C PRO A 210 -3.58 10.97 -13.65
N GLU A 211 -3.87 10.66 -12.38
CA GLU A 211 -5.07 11.18 -11.71
C GLU A 211 -4.99 12.69 -11.46
N LEU A 212 -3.78 13.23 -11.28
CA LEU A 212 -3.53 14.68 -11.17
C LEU A 212 -3.95 15.42 -12.45
N LEU A 213 -3.75 14.81 -13.62
CA LEU A 213 -4.17 15.35 -14.92
C LEU A 213 -5.70 15.34 -15.10
N SER A 214 -6.41 14.46 -14.39
CA SER A 214 -7.89 14.42 -14.39
C SER A 214 -8.51 15.44 -13.43
N THR A 215 -7.81 15.75 -12.33
CA THR A 215 -8.30 16.60 -11.24
C THR A 215 -8.00 18.09 -11.46
N HIS A 216 -6.90 18.43 -12.14
CA HIS A 216 -6.44 19.80 -12.35
C HIS A 216 -6.46 20.20 -13.83
N GLN A 217 -7.11 21.33 -14.13
CA GLN A 217 -7.23 21.85 -15.50
C GLN A 217 -5.90 22.39 -16.06
N GLU A 218 -5.02 22.90 -15.20
CA GLU A 218 -3.74 23.49 -15.55
C GLU A 218 -2.67 23.01 -14.57
N LEU A 219 -1.50 22.64 -15.09
CA LEU A 219 -0.34 22.16 -14.33
C LEU A 219 0.93 22.84 -14.87
N GLU A 220 1.76 23.39 -13.99
CA GLU A 220 3.06 23.97 -14.33
C GLU A 220 4.17 23.07 -13.76
N VAL A 221 5.03 22.52 -14.64
CA VAL A 221 6.19 21.70 -14.24
C VAL A 221 7.44 22.58 -14.26
N ARG A 222 8.04 22.82 -13.08
CA ARG A 222 9.13 23.79 -12.88
C ARG A 222 10.39 23.16 -12.29
N GLN A 223 11.45 23.13 -13.09
CA GLN A 223 12.84 22.88 -12.66
C GLN A 223 13.61 24.20 -12.37
N ASP A 224 13.02 25.34 -12.71
CA ASP A 224 13.65 26.66 -12.58
C ASP A 224 13.50 27.28 -11.18
N LEU A 225 12.84 26.61 -10.23
CA LEU A 225 12.76 27.05 -8.84
C LEU A 225 14.00 26.66 -8.01
N ILE A 226 14.30 27.45 -6.97
CA ILE A 226 15.26 27.16 -5.90
C ILE A 226 14.47 27.01 -4.60
N ASP A 227 14.61 25.84 -3.97
CA ASP A 227 14.19 25.63 -2.58
C ASP A 227 15.09 26.44 -1.64
N CYS A 228 14.46 27.35 -0.89
CA CYS A 228 15.14 28.26 0.01
C CYS A 228 15.26 27.70 1.44
N GLY A 229 14.59 26.59 1.78
CA GLY A 229 14.56 26.08 3.15
C GLY A 229 13.89 27.04 4.14
N ILE A 230 12.82 27.71 3.70
CA ILE A 230 11.96 28.58 4.50
C ILE A 230 10.53 28.09 4.27
N ASP A 231 9.94 27.47 5.28
CA ASP A 231 8.58 26.94 5.21
C ASP A 231 7.71 27.61 6.27
N ILE A 232 6.47 27.98 5.90
CA ILE A 232 5.43 28.44 6.84
C ILE A 232 4.57 27.23 7.18
N CYS A 233 4.53 26.81 8.43
CA CYS A 233 3.91 25.56 8.88
C CYS A 233 2.82 25.80 9.92
N THR A 234 1.77 24.98 9.90
CA THR A 234 0.81 24.86 11.00
C THR A 234 1.26 23.75 11.97
N PRO A 235 0.79 23.75 13.23
CA PRO A 235 1.09 22.65 14.18
C PRO A 235 0.63 21.27 13.69
N ASP A 236 -0.38 21.17 12.81
CA ASP A 236 -0.77 19.92 12.13
C ASP A 236 0.42 19.21 11.45
N VAL A 237 1.42 19.96 10.97
CA VAL A 237 2.63 19.39 10.38
C VAL A 237 3.35 18.50 11.38
N LEU A 238 3.50 18.95 12.64
CA LEU A 238 4.23 18.22 13.67
C LEU A 238 3.60 16.86 13.97
N ALA A 239 2.27 16.80 14.07
CA ALA A 239 1.54 15.54 14.26
C ALA A 239 1.84 14.52 13.14
N LEU A 240 1.92 14.96 11.88
CA LEU A 240 2.28 14.07 10.76
C LEU A 240 3.70 13.49 10.87
N TRP A 241 4.64 14.18 11.53
CA TRP A 241 5.98 13.64 11.84
C TRP A 241 5.96 12.70 13.05
N SER A 242 5.06 12.91 14.01
CA SER A 242 4.83 12.03 15.16
C SER A 242 4.13 10.73 14.80
N ASP A 243 3.19 10.77 13.85
CA ASP A 243 2.48 9.58 13.36
C ASP A 243 3.36 8.73 12.42
N ASN A 244 4.20 9.37 11.58
CA ASN A 244 5.03 8.70 10.57
C ASN A 244 6.52 8.72 10.95
N PHE A 245 7.02 7.60 11.46
CA PHE A 245 8.40 7.49 11.98
C PHE A 245 9.47 7.44 10.87
N ASP A 246 9.12 7.01 9.66
CA ASP A 246 10.06 6.87 8.53
C ASP A 246 10.52 8.21 7.93
N PHE A 247 9.80 9.30 8.23
CA PHE A 247 10.19 10.63 7.75
C PHE A 247 11.44 11.12 8.48
N GLN A 248 12.54 11.28 7.74
CA GLN A 248 13.82 11.80 8.25
C GLN A 248 14.13 13.23 7.79
N ALA A 249 13.71 13.62 6.56
CA ALA A 249 14.04 14.91 5.94
C ALA A 249 12.81 15.62 5.35
N PRO A 250 12.66 16.97 5.44
CA PRO A 250 11.43 17.67 5.03
C PRO A 250 11.13 17.75 3.53
N ARG A 251 11.86 17.00 2.70
CA ARG A 251 11.76 17.01 1.22
C ARG A 251 11.85 15.60 0.64
N LYS A 252 12.93 14.86 0.94
CA LYS A 252 13.09 13.41 0.65
C LYS A 252 12.34 12.65 1.74
N GLY A 253 11.31 11.87 1.38
CA GLY A 253 10.32 11.36 2.33
C GLY A 253 9.14 12.32 2.45
N PHE A 254 9.03 13.06 3.57
CA PHE A 254 7.85 13.83 3.99
C PHE A 254 7.02 14.48 2.87
N LEU A 255 7.62 15.39 2.08
CA LEU A 255 6.87 16.12 1.04
C LEU A 255 6.43 15.21 -0.11
N HIS A 256 7.23 14.20 -0.48
CA HIS A 256 6.89 13.28 -1.57
C HIS A 256 5.78 12.31 -1.15
N SER A 257 5.91 11.65 0.01
CA SER A 257 4.90 10.72 0.53
C SER A 257 3.58 11.43 0.81
N VAL A 258 3.56 12.53 1.58
CA VAL A 258 2.31 13.21 1.95
C VAL A 258 1.60 13.84 0.73
N LEU A 259 2.31 14.13 -0.38
CA LEU A 259 1.69 14.49 -1.66
C LEU A 259 1.10 13.28 -2.42
N LYS A 260 1.77 12.13 -2.39
CA LYS A 260 1.29 10.88 -3.01
C LYS A 260 0.08 10.33 -2.27
N ASP A 261 0.18 10.24 -0.95
CA ASP A 261 -0.82 9.64 -0.05
C ASP A 261 -1.96 10.63 0.29
N TYR A 262 -2.23 11.59 -0.60
CA TYR A 262 -3.17 12.70 -0.41
C TYR A 262 -4.60 12.23 -0.14
N GLU A 263 -5.01 11.07 -0.65
CA GLU A 263 -6.34 10.49 -0.37
C GLU A 263 -6.52 10.16 1.12
N LEU A 264 -5.49 9.64 1.78
CA LEU A 264 -5.51 9.25 3.19
C LEU A 264 -5.43 10.45 4.12
N ASN A 265 -4.52 11.40 3.81
CA ASN A 265 -4.24 12.52 4.70
C ASN A 265 -5.09 13.78 4.44
N GLY A 266 -5.55 13.99 3.20
CA GLY A 266 -6.36 15.14 2.77
C GLY A 266 -5.69 16.51 2.92
N LYS A 267 -4.40 16.57 3.26
CA LYS A 267 -3.64 17.81 3.54
C LYS A 267 -3.05 18.42 2.27
N THR A 268 -2.90 19.74 2.27
CA THR A 268 -2.49 20.51 1.08
C THR A 268 -1.22 21.32 1.34
N PHE A 269 -0.24 21.14 0.45
CA PHE A 269 0.98 21.93 0.38
C PHE A 269 0.82 23.05 -0.64
N HIS A 270 1.18 24.27 -0.27
CA HIS A 270 1.22 25.40 -1.18
C HIS A 270 2.64 25.92 -1.36
N THR A 271 2.81 26.72 -2.41
CA THR A 271 4.04 27.45 -2.70
C THR A 271 3.82 28.96 -2.58
N HIS A 272 4.93 29.68 -2.56
CA HIS A 272 4.99 31.12 -2.76
C HIS A 272 6.26 31.42 -3.56
N ILE A 273 6.11 31.69 -4.87
CA ILE A 273 7.21 31.88 -5.81
C ILE A 273 7.62 33.36 -5.85
N ILE A 274 8.93 33.61 -5.78
CA ILE A 274 9.53 34.95 -5.70
C ILE A 274 10.53 35.18 -6.83
N ALA A 275 10.34 36.27 -7.59
CA ALA A 275 11.29 36.74 -8.60
C ALA A 275 12.23 37.85 -8.09
N ASP A 276 11.67 38.87 -7.42
CA ASP A 276 12.39 40.13 -7.13
C ASP A 276 13.40 40.08 -5.97
N HIS A 277 13.24 39.14 -5.03
CA HIS A 277 14.02 39.12 -3.78
C HIS A 277 15.03 37.96 -3.76
N TYR A 278 16.11 38.14 -3.00
CA TYR A 278 17.15 37.14 -2.83
C TYR A 278 16.85 36.26 -1.62
N ALA A 279 16.73 34.97 -1.87
CA ALA A 279 16.79 33.91 -0.85
C ALA A 279 17.68 32.76 -1.39
N ALA A 280 18.43 32.11 -0.49
CA ALA A 280 19.23 30.91 -0.77
C ALA A 280 19.64 30.20 0.53
N ARG A 281 19.90 28.88 0.47
CA ARG A 281 20.44 28.07 1.58
C ARG A 281 21.84 27.54 1.25
N VAL A 282 22.74 27.53 2.23
CA VAL A 282 24.15 27.13 2.06
C VAL A 282 24.34 25.61 2.29
N ARG A 283 23.74 24.80 1.41
CA ARG A 283 23.66 23.33 1.53
C ARG A 283 24.98 22.59 1.26
N ASN A 284 25.80 23.06 0.32
CA ASN A 284 27.07 22.45 -0.05
C ASN A 284 28.16 23.52 -0.32
N LEU A 285 29.39 23.07 -0.57
CA LEU A 285 30.54 23.95 -0.83
C LEU A 285 30.34 24.82 -2.09
N HIS A 286 29.67 24.30 -3.12
CA HIS A 286 29.27 25.08 -4.30
C HIS A 286 28.31 26.23 -3.94
N ALA A 287 27.28 25.96 -3.13
CA ALA A 287 26.37 27.00 -2.63
C ALA A 287 27.08 28.01 -1.72
N TYR A 288 28.03 27.57 -0.88
CA TYR A 288 28.85 28.48 -0.06
C TYR A 288 29.66 29.46 -0.93
N ASP A 289 30.28 28.96 -2.01
CA ASP A 289 31.00 29.78 -3.01
C ASP A 289 30.06 30.78 -3.72
N ALA A 290 28.91 30.30 -4.20
CA ALA A 290 27.93 31.10 -4.94
C ALA A 290 27.28 32.19 -4.08
N VAL A 291 26.72 31.82 -2.91
CA VAL A 291 26.05 32.76 -2.00
C VAL A 291 27.05 33.80 -1.47
N SER A 292 28.30 33.40 -1.18
CA SER A 292 29.37 34.34 -0.84
C SER A 292 29.57 35.41 -1.92
N LYS A 293 29.63 34.99 -3.19
CA LYS A 293 29.84 35.91 -4.33
C LYS A 293 28.61 36.79 -4.59
N ASP A 294 27.42 36.32 -4.25
CA ASP A 294 26.17 37.07 -4.39
C ASP A 294 26.00 38.13 -3.28
N ILE A 295 26.39 37.81 -2.03
CA ILE A 295 26.50 38.79 -0.93
C ILE A 295 27.53 39.87 -1.28
N ILE A 296 28.74 39.50 -1.71
CA ILE A 296 29.78 40.45 -2.16
C ILE A 296 29.28 41.31 -3.32
N SER A 297 28.46 40.73 -4.21
CA SER A 297 27.85 41.42 -5.34
C SER A 297 26.56 42.19 -5.00
N ARG A 298 26.18 42.26 -3.72
CA ARG A 298 25.03 42.99 -3.14
C ARG A 298 23.63 42.51 -3.57
N TRP A 299 23.49 41.24 -3.99
CA TRP A 299 22.16 40.68 -4.27
C TRP A 299 21.30 40.55 -3.00
N ALA A 300 21.91 40.21 -1.87
CA ALA A 300 21.24 40.05 -0.58
C ALA A 300 21.03 41.36 0.21
N TYR A 301 21.17 42.54 -0.42
CA TYR A 301 21.04 43.83 0.27
C TYR A 301 19.67 43.96 0.97
N PRO A 302 19.59 44.35 2.27
CA PRO A 302 20.60 45.03 3.07
C PRO A 302 21.64 44.14 3.78
N LEU A 303 21.57 42.81 3.67
CA LEU A 303 22.51 41.86 4.29
C LEU A 303 23.83 41.79 3.50
N CYS A 304 24.62 42.85 3.62
CA CYS A 304 25.93 43.00 2.97
C CYS A 304 27.00 43.37 4.02
N PRO A 305 28.30 43.07 3.80
CA PRO A 305 29.32 43.31 4.82
C PRO A 305 29.45 44.78 5.24
N ASP A 306 29.18 45.73 4.34
CA ASP A 306 29.17 47.17 4.63
C ASP A 306 28.05 47.63 5.58
N SER A 307 27.04 46.78 5.84
CA SER A 307 26.02 46.99 6.86
C SER A 307 26.51 46.67 8.28
N ASN A 308 27.63 45.96 8.43
CA ASN A 308 28.30 45.68 9.72
C ASN A 308 27.38 45.04 10.78
N LEU A 309 26.74 43.93 10.40
CA LEU A 309 25.69 43.22 11.17
C LEU A 309 26.15 42.79 12.57
N VAL A 310 27.42 42.39 12.72
CA VAL A 310 28.00 41.92 13.98
C VAL A 310 28.77 43.03 14.69
N GLN A 311 28.58 43.14 16.01
CA GLN A 311 29.25 44.16 16.82
C GLN A 311 30.78 44.10 16.66
N GLY A 312 31.39 45.26 16.35
CA GLY A 312 32.83 45.36 16.10
C GLY A 312 33.27 45.05 14.66
N GLN A 313 32.34 44.83 13.72
CA GLN A 313 32.62 44.94 12.29
C GLN A 313 32.81 46.41 11.88
N SER A 314 33.67 46.65 10.89
CA SER A 314 34.04 48.00 10.39
C SER A 314 34.28 48.08 8.88
N TYR A 315 33.65 47.20 8.11
CA TYR A 315 33.77 47.13 6.65
C TYR A 315 33.31 48.43 5.97
N ARG A 316 34.15 48.92 5.05
CA ARG A 316 33.83 50.00 4.12
C ARG A 316 33.92 49.49 2.69
N LEU A 317 32.89 49.75 1.89
CA LEU A 317 32.83 49.41 0.47
C LEU A 317 33.74 50.31 -0.37
N GLN A 318 34.50 49.70 -1.29
CA GLN A 318 35.33 50.36 -2.29
C GLN A 318 34.95 49.93 -3.71
N LYS A 319 35.34 50.72 -4.71
CA LYS A 319 35.06 50.44 -6.15
C LYS A 319 35.53 49.04 -6.53
N GLY A 320 34.72 48.31 -7.30
CA GLY A 320 34.97 46.91 -7.65
C GLY A 320 34.45 45.90 -6.62
N ASN A 321 33.48 46.30 -5.78
CA ASN A 321 32.89 45.46 -4.72
C ASN A 321 33.94 44.88 -3.77
N THR A 322 34.89 45.73 -3.38
CA THR A 322 35.97 45.37 -2.44
C THR A 322 35.62 45.89 -1.05
N TYR A 323 35.64 45.03 -0.03
CA TYR A 323 35.27 45.36 1.34
C TYR A 323 36.51 45.30 2.25
N LYS A 324 36.73 46.33 3.07
CA LYS A 324 37.89 46.39 3.97
C LYS A 324 37.47 46.93 5.33
N GLU A 325 37.85 46.24 6.40
CA GLU A 325 37.74 46.75 7.77
C GLU A 325 38.80 47.81 8.10
N GLU A 326 38.63 48.47 9.23
CA GLU A 326 39.65 49.36 9.78
C GLU A 326 40.80 48.58 10.41
N GLY A 327 42.04 49.07 10.23
CA GLY A 327 43.25 48.41 10.73
C GLY A 327 43.82 47.29 9.85
N VAL A 328 43.43 47.18 8.58
CA VAL A 328 44.11 46.33 7.58
C VAL A 328 45.45 46.95 7.18
N ILE A 329 46.52 46.16 7.13
CA ILE A 329 47.88 46.59 6.78
C ILE A 329 48.23 46.11 5.37
N LEU A 330 48.40 47.04 4.42
CA LEU A 330 48.70 46.74 3.02
C LEU A 330 50.10 47.24 2.63
N ALA A 331 50.93 46.37 2.06
CA ALA A 331 52.16 46.78 1.41
C ALA A 331 51.89 47.64 0.16
N ARG A 332 52.82 48.56 -0.17
CA ARG A 332 52.66 49.51 -1.29
C ARG A 332 52.48 48.85 -2.66
N ASP A 333 53.14 47.71 -2.85
CA ASP A 333 53.17 46.96 -4.11
C ASP A 333 52.11 45.82 -4.13
N CYS A 334 51.15 45.81 -3.21
CA CYS A 334 50.06 44.82 -3.18
C CYS A 334 48.94 45.20 -4.16
N ILE A 335 48.42 44.22 -4.90
CA ILE A 335 47.31 44.40 -5.84
C ILE A 335 46.07 43.70 -5.26
N ILE A 336 45.04 44.49 -4.94
CA ILE A 336 43.73 43.98 -4.54
C ILE A 336 42.79 44.20 -5.72
N GLY A 337 42.32 43.10 -6.29
CA GLY A 337 41.36 43.08 -7.38
C GLY A 337 39.90 43.21 -6.91
N PRO A 338 38.94 43.09 -7.84
CA PRO A 338 37.53 43.17 -7.51
C PRO A 338 37.07 41.97 -6.67
N LYS A 339 35.92 42.14 -6.00
CA LYS A 339 35.23 41.13 -5.18
C LYS A 339 36.07 40.54 -4.04
N ALA A 340 37.02 41.30 -3.50
CA ALA A 340 37.83 40.89 -2.35
C ALA A 340 37.28 41.44 -1.03
N VAL A 341 37.22 40.59 0.01
CA VAL A 341 36.83 40.98 1.39
C VAL A 341 38.04 40.81 2.30
N ILE A 342 38.35 41.79 3.14
CA ILE A 342 39.53 41.77 4.03
C ILE A 342 39.15 42.20 5.45
N GLY A 343 39.27 41.27 6.40
CA GLY A 343 39.01 41.47 7.82
C GLY A 343 40.09 42.28 8.56
N ARG A 344 39.70 42.85 9.70
CA ARG A 344 40.52 43.69 10.60
C ARG A 344 41.82 43.01 11.05
N GLY A 345 42.90 43.79 11.13
CA GLY A 345 44.19 43.33 11.63
C GLY A 345 44.97 42.42 10.68
N THR A 346 44.41 42.10 9.51
CA THR A 346 45.07 41.31 8.47
C THR A 346 46.18 42.12 7.80
N SER A 347 47.29 41.45 7.50
CA SER A 347 48.49 42.03 6.87
C SER A 347 48.79 41.34 5.54
N ILE A 348 49.12 42.13 4.51
CA ILE A 348 49.41 41.62 3.15
C ILE A 348 50.74 42.16 2.63
N GLY A 349 51.64 41.23 2.29
CA GLY A 349 53.00 41.49 1.84
C GLY A 349 53.14 42.11 0.43
N GLU A 350 54.37 42.50 0.13
CA GLU A 350 54.76 43.13 -1.14
C GLU A 350 54.52 42.19 -2.33
N LYS A 351 54.03 42.74 -3.46
CA LYS A 351 53.78 42.04 -4.73
C LYS A 351 52.74 40.91 -4.66
N SER A 352 52.03 40.78 -3.54
CA SER A 352 50.95 39.81 -3.40
C SER A 352 49.67 40.30 -4.08
N VAL A 353 48.94 39.38 -4.70
CA VAL A 353 47.76 39.63 -5.54
C VAL A 353 46.57 38.86 -4.96
N VAL A 354 45.46 39.57 -4.73
CA VAL A 354 44.22 38.99 -4.18
C VAL A 354 43.03 39.34 -5.09
N THR A 355 42.36 38.34 -5.65
CA THR A 355 41.18 38.49 -6.52
C THR A 355 40.04 37.60 -6.07
N ASN A 356 38.79 38.14 -6.08
CA ASN A 356 37.57 37.36 -5.88
C ASN A 356 37.56 36.45 -4.61
N SER A 357 38.28 36.85 -3.56
CA SER A 357 38.62 36.02 -2.39
C SER A 357 38.20 36.68 -1.08
N ILE A 358 37.87 35.87 -0.08
CA ILE A 358 37.51 36.31 1.27
C ILE A 358 38.68 36.02 2.20
N ILE A 359 39.15 37.04 2.92
CA ILE A 359 40.20 36.92 3.93
C ILE A 359 39.64 37.40 5.28
N GLY A 360 39.74 36.54 6.28
CA GLY A 360 39.34 36.78 7.66
C GLY A 360 40.15 37.86 8.36
N ARG A 361 39.98 37.89 9.68
CA ARG A 361 40.64 38.80 10.62
C ARG A 361 42.00 38.25 11.05
N HIS A 362 42.90 39.15 11.42
CA HIS A 362 44.24 38.84 11.96
C HIS A 362 45.12 37.90 11.11
N CYS A 363 44.82 37.78 9.80
CA CYS A 363 45.55 36.89 8.89
C CYS A 363 46.91 37.48 8.49
N GLN A 364 47.87 36.60 8.17
CA GLN A 364 49.23 36.98 7.79
C GLN A 364 49.57 36.44 6.40
N ILE A 365 49.50 37.30 5.38
CA ILE A 365 49.78 36.96 3.98
C ILE A 365 51.18 37.44 3.60
N GLY A 366 52.06 36.49 3.25
CA GLY A 366 53.46 36.73 2.86
C GLY A 366 53.64 37.55 1.57
N ARG A 367 54.89 37.66 1.13
CA ARG A 367 55.26 38.40 -0.10
C ARG A 367 55.10 37.52 -1.35
N ASN A 368 54.78 38.13 -2.48
CA ASN A 368 54.63 37.47 -3.78
C ASN A 368 53.64 36.27 -3.74
N VAL A 369 52.60 36.37 -2.92
CA VAL A 369 51.53 35.37 -2.80
C VAL A 369 50.43 35.67 -3.82
N LYS A 370 49.86 34.65 -4.46
CA LYS A 370 48.68 34.80 -5.34
C LYS A 370 47.48 34.09 -4.72
N ILE A 371 46.36 34.78 -4.61
CA ILE A 371 45.11 34.27 -4.02
C ILE A 371 43.96 34.59 -4.99
N ASP A 372 43.35 33.57 -5.58
CA ASP A 372 42.21 33.73 -6.49
C ASP A 372 41.04 32.81 -6.14
N GLY A 373 39.85 33.38 -5.96
CA GLY A 373 38.63 32.64 -5.61
C GLY A 373 38.66 31.88 -4.28
N ALA A 374 39.59 32.19 -3.37
CA ALA A 374 39.82 31.40 -2.16
C ALA A 374 39.12 31.99 -0.92
N TYR A 375 38.89 31.12 0.08
CA TYR A 375 38.20 31.43 1.32
C TYR A 375 39.13 31.15 2.49
N ILE A 376 39.63 32.21 3.13
CA ILE A 376 40.61 32.17 4.21
C ILE A 376 39.94 32.71 5.46
N TRP A 377 39.77 31.88 6.49
CA TRP A 377 39.14 32.27 7.76
C TRP A 377 40.15 32.87 8.76
N ASP A 378 39.69 33.20 9.97
CA ASP A 378 40.44 34.03 10.93
C ASP A 378 41.77 33.41 11.41
N TYR A 379 42.77 34.25 11.67
CA TYR A 379 44.11 33.89 12.15
C TYR A 379 44.96 33.00 11.23
N ALA A 380 44.51 32.70 10.01
CA ALA A 380 45.29 31.93 9.04
C ALA A 380 46.59 32.65 8.61
N SER A 381 47.62 31.87 8.29
CA SER A 381 48.92 32.37 7.84
C SER A 381 49.39 31.68 6.54
N ILE A 382 49.92 32.48 5.60
CA ILE A 382 50.35 32.02 4.27
C ILE A 382 51.75 32.51 3.97
N GLY A 383 52.69 31.58 3.82
CA GLY A 383 54.10 31.85 3.59
C GLY A 383 54.43 32.52 2.25
N ASP A 384 55.63 33.10 2.18
CA ASP A 384 56.14 33.80 1.00
C ASP A 384 56.15 32.92 -0.27
N GLY A 385 55.70 33.48 -1.39
CA GLY A 385 55.77 32.86 -2.72
C GLY A 385 54.75 31.74 -2.98
N SER A 386 53.83 31.48 -2.06
CA SER A 386 52.78 30.45 -2.21
C SER A 386 51.63 30.91 -3.13
N THR A 387 50.90 29.96 -3.72
CA THR A 387 49.75 30.25 -4.59
C THR A 387 48.53 29.42 -4.21
N VAL A 388 47.38 30.08 -4.14
CA VAL A 388 46.12 29.51 -3.64
C VAL A 388 45.00 29.82 -4.63
N SER A 389 44.33 28.79 -5.13
CA SER A 389 43.19 28.92 -6.04
C SER A 389 41.99 28.13 -5.50
N LYS A 390 40.80 28.74 -5.43
CA LYS A 390 39.50 28.10 -5.08
C LYS A 390 39.59 27.00 -3.99
N SER A 391 40.15 27.34 -2.84
CA SER A 391 40.27 26.44 -1.69
C SER A 391 39.67 27.09 -0.44
N VAL A 392 39.27 26.29 0.55
CA VAL A 392 38.87 26.76 1.89
C VAL A 392 40.00 26.45 2.88
N ILE A 393 40.43 27.48 3.61
CA ILE A 393 41.49 27.45 4.60
C ILE A 393 40.89 27.94 5.92
N ALA A 394 40.71 27.02 6.87
CA ALA A 394 40.04 27.28 8.14
C ALA A 394 40.92 28.05 9.15
N ASN A 395 40.36 28.33 10.33
CA ASN A 395 41.02 29.18 11.32
C ASN A 395 42.35 28.58 11.80
N GLU A 396 43.30 29.46 12.11
CA GLU A 396 44.64 29.13 12.64
C GLU A 396 45.51 28.25 11.73
N ALA A 397 45.07 27.93 10.51
CA ALA A 397 45.83 27.13 9.56
C ALA A 397 47.11 27.86 9.09
N ALA A 398 48.19 27.09 8.92
CA ALA A 398 49.53 27.61 8.64
C ALA A 398 50.14 26.98 7.37
N ILE A 399 50.10 27.74 6.27
CA ILE A 399 50.63 27.33 4.97
C ILE A 399 52.08 27.80 4.84
N GLY A 400 52.98 26.85 4.55
CA GLY A 400 54.39 27.09 4.34
C GLY A 400 54.73 28.02 3.17
N ARG A 401 56.04 28.21 2.94
CA ARG A 401 56.57 29.00 1.83
C ARG A 401 56.59 28.20 0.53
N LYS A 402 56.32 28.86 -0.59
CA LYS A 402 56.29 28.29 -1.96
C LYS A 402 55.35 27.08 -2.11
N CYS A 403 54.25 27.05 -1.36
CA CYS A 403 53.27 25.95 -1.44
C CYS A 403 52.23 26.25 -2.53
N THR A 404 51.72 25.19 -3.16
CA THR A 404 50.76 25.25 -4.27
C THR A 404 49.47 24.57 -3.83
N ILE A 405 48.40 25.32 -3.64
CA ILE A 405 47.09 24.80 -3.23
C ILE A 405 46.15 24.91 -4.43
N GLU A 406 45.79 23.76 -4.97
CA GLU A 406 44.97 23.64 -6.18
C GLU A 406 43.47 23.78 -5.90
N ALA A 407 42.73 23.96 -7.00
CA ALA A 407 41.34 24.35 -7.00
C ALA A 407 40.43 23.18 -6.57
N GLY A 408 39.84 23.29 -5.39
CA GLY A 408 39.01 22.26 -4.76
C GLY A 408 39.36 21.98 -3.29
N ALA A 409 40.64 22.12 -2.92
CA ALA A 409 41.20 21.60 -1.67
C ALA A 409 40.60 22.19 -0.38
N LEU A 410 40.47 21.35 0.65
CA LEU A 410 39.92 21.70 1.97
C LEU A 410 40.96 21.52 3.08
N ILE A 411 41.24 22.59 3.83
CA ILE A 411 42.25 22.62 4.90
C ILE A 411 41.57 23.01 6.22
N SER A 412 41.40 22.05 7.13
CA SER A 412 40.70 22.23 8.41
C SER A 412 41.52 22.98 9.48
N TYR A 413 40.92 23.15 10.66
CA TYR A 413 41.40 24.03 11.72
C TYR A 413 42.79 23.67 12.25
N GLY A 414 43.65 24.69 12.37
CA GLY A 414 45.01 24.55 12.89
C GLY A 414 45.92 23.55 12.13
N VAL A 415 45.55 23.13 10.92
CA VAL A 415 46.38 22.33 10.02
C VAL A 415 47.61 23.12 9.62
N SER A 416 48.78 22.49 9.63
CA SER A 416 50.01 23.11 9.13
C SER A 416 50.61 22.32 7.96
N ILE A 417 51.08 23.04 6.93
CA ILE A 417 51.54 22.48 5.66
C ILE A 417 53.01 22.89 5.47
N GLY A 418 53.87 21.90 5.24
CA GLY A 418 55.31 22.08 5.05
C GLY A 418 55.68 22.97 3.86
N GLU A 419 56.86 23.58 3.91
CA GLU A 419 57.38 24.43 2.82
C GLU A 419 57.56 23.62 1.52
N GLY A 420 57.09 24.17 0.40
CA GLY A 420 57.26 23.59 -0.94
C GLY A 420 56.31 22.45 -1.31
N MET A 421 55.27 22.17 -0.52
CA MET A 421 54.27 21.13 -0.83
C MET A 421 53.24 21.60 -1.86
N THR A 422 52.74 20.68 -2.68
CA THR A 422 51.57 20.86 -3.56
C THR A 422 50.43 19.99 -3.05
N ILE A 423 49.23 20.56 -2.95
CA ILE A 423 48.00 19.89 -2.53
C ILE A 423 47.04 19.89 -3.73
N GLN A 424 46.58 18.70 -4.13
CA GLN A 424 45.62 18.51 -5.21
C GLN A 424 44.19 18.93 -4.78
N GLY A 425 43.30 19.14 -5.75
CA GLY A 425 41.97 19.72 -5.52
C GLY A 425 40.95 18.79 -4.82
N ASP A 426 41.24 17.51 -4.71
CA ASP A 426 40.45 16.46 -4.07
C ASP A 426 40.76 16.31 -2.57
N HIS A 427 42.04 16.44 -2.18
CA HIS A 427 42.50 16.21 -0.81
C HIS A 427 41.74 17.05 0.26
N ARG A 428 41.19 16.36 1.26
CA ARG A 428 40.57 16.95 2.46
C ARG A 428 41.49 16.73 3.67
N ILE A 429 42.06 17.78 4.26
CA ILE A 429 43.07 17.65 5.33
C ILE A 429 42.51 18.11 6.68
N THR A 430 42.65 17.25 7.71
CA THR A 430 42.16 17.50 9.07
C THR A 430 43.16 17.10 10.15
N ARG A 431 42.84 17.41 11.41
CA ARG A 431 43.53 16.92 12.63
C ARG A 431 42.58 16.17 13.58
N ALA A 432 41.28 16.27 13.36
CA ALA A 432 40.22 15.66 14.16
C ALA A 432 39.83 14.27 13.62
N LYS A 433 39.73 13.27 14.50
CA LYS A 433 39.16 11.94 14.21
C LYS A 433 38.05 11.60 15.21
N ARG A 434 36.95 11.04 14.70
CA ARG A 434 35.80 10.56 15.50
C ARG A 434 36.11 9.17 16.09
N ARG A 435 35.69 8.89 17.32
CA ARG A 435 35.74 7.54 17.94
C ARG A 435 34.33 7.16 18.42
N ARG A 436 33.81 6.02 17.96
CA ARG A 436 32.40 5.61 18.19
C ARG A 436 32.09 5.01 19.57
N GLU A 437 33.09 4.59 20.35
CA GLU A 437 32.87 3.68 21.50
C GLU A 437 32.30 4.31 22.78
N GLN A 438 32.32 5.64 22.96
CA GLN A 438 31.90 6.26 24.24
C GLN A 438 31.54 7.75 24.17
N GLY A 439 30.70 8.13 23.20
CA GLY A 439 30.32 9.53 22.97
C GLY A 439 31.32 10.30 22.09
N GLU A 440 31.00 11.55 21.77
CA GLU A 440 31.68 12.33 20.72
C GLU A 440 33.02 12.95 21.13
N GLU A 441 33.93 12.15 21.70
CA GLU A 441 35.32 12.61 21.91
C GLU A 441 36.06 12.71 20.57
N VAL A 442 36.30 13.95 20.14
CA VAL A 442 37.16 14.28 18.99
C VAL A 442 38.62 14.11 19.40
N VAL A 443 39.24 13.03 18.93
CA VAL A 443 40.65 12.72 19.22
C VAL A 443 41.55 13.30 18.12
N ARG A 444 42.75 13.80 18.48
CA ARG A 444 43.75 14.16 17.48
C ARG A 444 44.31 12.91 16.80
N GLY A 445 44.25 12.87 15.48
CA GLY A 445 44.93 11.82 14.68
C GLY A 445 46.42 12.11 14.50
N ASP A 446 47.20 11.07 14.22
CA ASP A 446 48.62 11.19 13.88
C ASP A 446 48.80 11.86 12.50
N SER A 447 49.74 12.81 12.42
CA SER A 447 50.02 13.57 11.19
C SER A 447 50.62 12.68 10.09
N ASN A 448 50.17 12.81 8.84
CA ASN A 448 50.71 12.05 7.69
C ASN A 448 51.78 12.86 6.92
N PRO A 449 53.10 12.59 7.11
CA PRO A 449 54.16 13.45 6.57
C PRO A 449 54.32 13.36 5.04
N ALA A 450 53.66 12.40 4.38
CA ALA A 450 53.66 12.29 2.91
C ALA A 450 52.80 13.38 2.25
N ILE A 451 51.73 13.83 2.92
CA ILE A 451 50.74 14.78 2.38
C ILE A 451 51.00 16.20 2.90
N VAL A 452 51.18 16.37 4.22
CA VAL A 452 51.48 17.69 4.82
C VAL A 452 52.97 18.03 4.87
N GLY A 453 53.85 17.10 4.47
CA GLY A 453 55.30 17.27 4.45
C GLY A 453 55.98 17.11 5.83
N PRO A 454 57.33 17.08 5.89
CA PRO A 454 58.11 16.68 7.07
C PRO A 454 58.13 17.69 8.24
N LYS A 455 57.27 18.71 8.19
CA LYS A 455 57.02 19.70 9.26
C LYS A 455 55.53 20.07 9.37
N GLY A 456 54.66 19.44 8.60
CA GLY A 456 53.23 19.67 8.67
C GLY A 456 52.58 18.89 9.81
N ASP A 457 51.36 19.29 10.14
CA ASP A 457 50.50 18.63 11.12
C ASP A 457 49.07 18.56 10.56
N GLY A 458 48.60 17.34 10.34
CA GLY A 458 47.35 17.00 9.68
C GLY A 458 47.46 15.65 8.94
N PHE A 459 46.31 15.04 8.68
CA PHE A 459 46.15 13.81 7.91
C PHE A 459 44.96 13.94 6.95
N GLU A 460 44.85 13.02 6.01
CA GLU A 460 43.77 13.00 5.01
C GLU A 460 42.48 12.41 5.58
N PHE A 461 41.38 13.13 5.39
CA PHE A 461 40.06 12.73 5.85
C PHE A 461 39.39 11.82 4.81
N HIS A 462 39.41 10.53 5.09
CA HIS A 462 38.41 9.58 4.60
C HIS A 462 37.37 9.40 5.70
N ASP A 463 36.08 9.44 5.35
CA ASP A 463 35.04 8.95 6.25
C ASP A 463 34.92 7.42 6.12
N SER A 464 34.53 6.73 7.19
CA SER A 464 34.20 5.29 7.11
C SER A 464 32.78 5.03 6.63
N ASP A 465 31.98 6.10 6.58
CA ASP A 465 30.54 6.05 6.33
C ASP A 465 30.21 6.48 4.89
N GLU A 466 31.22 6.80 4.06
CA GLU A 466 31.10 7.15 2.62
C GLU A 466 30.85 5.91 1.71
N GLU A 467 30.66 4.70 2.27
CA GLU A 467 30.24 3.50 1.50
C GLU A 467 28.71 3.37 1.36
N ASP A 468 27.91 4.08 2.17
CA ASP A 468 26.43 3.97 2.24
C ASP A 468 25.66 5.18 1.63
N GLU A 469 26.33 6.27 1.20
CA GLU A 469 25.68 7.47 0.62
C GLU A 469 25.97 7.64 -0.88
N ASP A 470 25.00 7.33 -1.76
CA ASP A 470 25.11 7.50 -3.24
C ASP A 470 25.40 8.94 -3.73
N GLU A 471 25.20 9.97 -2.89
CA GLU A 471 25.47 11.37 -3.24
C GLU A 471 26.96 11.74 -3.06
N LEU A 472 27.76 11.50 -4.11
CA LEU A 472 29.13 12.01 -4.22
C LEU A 472 29.24 13.50 -3.83
N VAL A 473 30.03 13.77 -2.78
CA VAL A 473 30.11 15.07 -2.11
C VAL A 473 30.76 16.14 -2.99
N ASP A 474 29.91 16.91 -3.69
CA ASP A 474 30.22 17.99 -4.63
C ASP A 474 31.15 19.08 -4.02
N GLY A 475 32.38 19.16 -4.53
CA GLY A 475 33.45 20.01 -4.01
C GLY A 475 33.36 21.49 -4.42
N LEU A 476 34.39 22.28 -4.07
CA LEU A 476 34.52 23.68 -4.49
C LEU A 476 34.73 23.85 -6.01
N VAL A 477 35.08 22.77 -6.70
CA VAL A 477 35.32 22.70 -8.14
C VAL A 477 34.77 21.39 -8.67
N THR A 478 33.91 21.47 -9.68
CA THR A 478 33.45 20.29 -10.41
C THR A 478 34.59 19.73 -11.26
N GLY A 479 34.89 18.44 -11.06
CA GLY A 479 36.01 17.76 -11.71
C GLY A 479 35.71 17.41 -13.16
N ALA A 480 36.58 17.87 -14.08
CA ALA A 480 36.55 17.60 -15.52
C ALA A 480 35.32 18.20 -16.27
N PRO A 481 35.37 18.34 -17.61
CA PRO A 481 34.39 19.13 -18.36
C PRO A 481 33.12 18.33 -18.69
N LEU A 482 32.00 19.05 -18.90
CA LEU A 482 30.84 18.51 -19.59
C LEU A 482 31.26 17.94 -20.96
N TYR A 483 31.02 16.65 -21.18
CA TYR A 483 30.98 16.07 -22.51
C TYR A 483 29.71 16.55 -23.22
N ASN A 484 29.76 17.77 -23.74
CA ASN A 484 28.78 18.30 -24.68
C ASN A 484 28.95 17.62 -26.04
N PHE A 485 28.58 16.34 -26.13
CA PHE A 485 28.39 15.64 -27.40
C PHE A 485 26.99 15.92 -27.92
N SER A 486 26.93 16.65 -29.02
CA SER A 486 25.72 17.07 -29.71
C SER A 486 25.09 15.95 -30.54
N ASN A 487 23.76 15.85 -30.49
CA ASN A 487 22.88 15.34 -31.56
C ASN A 487 23.36 14.10 -32.36
N GLU A 488 23.26 12.92 -31.78
CA GLU A 488 23.14 11.62 -32.47
C GLU A 488 22.57 10.62 -31.44
N SER A 489 21.50 9.84 -31.66
CA SER A 489 20.46 9.88 -32.70
C SER A 489 19.13 9.36 -32.14
N ILE A 490 18.00 9.87 -32.64
CA ILE A 490 16.70 9.18 -32.48
C ILE A 490 16.66 8.03 -33.48
N SER A 491 16.55 6.79 -33.02
CA SER A 491 15.70 5.78 -33.66
C SER A 491 15.59 4.50 -32.83
N THR A 492 14.37 3.98 -32.75
CA THR A 492 14.10 2.56 -32.48
C THR A 492 14.59 1.69 -33.64
N LEU A 493 14.95 0.43 -33.36
CA LEU A 493 14.56 -0.76 -34.15
C LEU A 493 14.91 -2.04 -33.38
N ASN A 494 14.48 -3.19 -33.88
CA ASN A 494 14.39 -4.45 -33.13
C ASN A 494 15.19 -5.59 -33.79
N SER A 495 15.37 -6.68 -33.02
CA SER A 495 15.52 -8.08 -33.42
C SER A 495 16.81 -8.60 -34.10
N GLU A 496 16.97 -9.91 -33.86
CA GLU A 496 17.73 -10.96 -34.58
C GLU A 496 19.09 -11.41 -34.04
N SER A 497 19.15 -12.73 -33.93
CA SER A 497 20.13 -13.65 -33.34
C SER A 497 21.55 -13.63 -33.91
N GLU A 498 22.51 -14.03 -33.08
CA GLU A 498 23.32 -15.23 -33.34
C GLU A 498 23.79 -15.82 -32.00
N ALA A 499 24.31 -17.05 -32.01
CA ALA A 499 24.73 -17.79 -30.81
C ALA A 499 26.22 -18.11 -30.83
N ASP A 500 26.88 -18.04 -29.67
CA ASP A 500 28.16 -18.72 -29.44
C ASP A 500 28.39 -18.97 -27.92
N GLU A 501 29.40 -19.76 -27.59
CA GLU A 501 29.49 -20.54 -26.35
C GLU A 501 30.65 -20.11 -25.42
N PHE A 502 30.45 -20.16 -24.09
CA PHE A 502 31.43 -19.85 -23.01
C PHE A 502 31.93 -18.37 -22.94
N ASP A 503 32.44 -17.86 -21.82
CA ASP A 503 32.84 -18.50 -20.54
C ASP A 503 32.49 -17.63 -19.31
N ILE A 504 32.64 -18.17 -18.10
CA ILE A 504 32.19 -17.57 -16.83
C ILE A 504 33.33 -16.86 -16.09
N GLU A 505 33.19 -15.54 -15.87
CA GLU A 505 33.73 -14.89 -14.65
C GLU A 505 32.61 -14.14 -13.92
N ARG A 506 32.43 -14.46 -12.63
CA ARG A 506 31.51 -13.74 -11.73
C ARG A 506 32.26 -12.66 -10.99
N HIS A 507 31.62 -11.51 -10.80
CA HIS A 507 31.72 -10.80 -9.52
C HIS A 507 30.35 -10.27 -9.10
N ASP A 508 30.14 -10.22 -7.79
CA ASP A 508 28.82 -10.24 -7.16
C ASP A 508 28.21 -8.86 -6.87
N ARG A 509 26.86 -8.88 -6.81
CA ARG A 509 25.98 -8.04 -5.96
C ARG A 509 26.05 -6.50 -6.11
N SER A 510 24.97 -5.95 -6.65
CA SER A 510 24.11 -4.98 -5.94
C SER A 510 22.67 -5.16 -6.40
N ALA A 511 21.71 -5.18 -5.47
CA ALA A 511 20.31 -5.51 -5.75
C ALA A 511 19.37 -4.35 -5.40
N ALA A 512 18.87 -3.66 -6.42
CA ALA A 512 17.79 -2.67 -6.29
C ALA A 512 16.96 -2.59 -7.58
N SER A 513 15.64 -2.85 -7.44
CA SER A 513 14.54 -2.45 -8.34
C SER A 513 14.81 -2.28 -9.85
N SER A 514 14.29 -3.21 -10.66
CA SER A 514 13.88 -2.94 -12.05
C SER A 514 12.64 -3.77 -12.39
N PHE A 515 11.48 -3.12 -12.31
CA PHE A 515 10.18 -3.74 -12.59
C PHE A 515 10.05 -3.98 -14.10
N LEU A 516 9.89 -5.23 -14.53
CA LEU A 516 9.96 -5.60 -15.95
C LEU A 516 8.68 -5.29 -16.75
N SER A 517 8.86 -5.13 -18.06
CA SER A 517 7.78 -4.93 -19.01
C SER A 517 6.81 -6.12 -19.00
N VAL A 518 5.51 -5.84 -18.92
CA VAL A 518 4.45 -6.82 -19.17
C VAL A 518 4.61 -7.40 -20.58
N GLY A 519 4.74 -8.74 -20.71
CA GLY A 519 5.05 -9.34 -22.02
C GLY A 519 5.03 -10.87 -22.17
N SER A 520 5.14 -11.68 -21.11
CA SER A 520 4.88 -13.15 -21.15
C SER A 520 4.90 -13.74 -19.73
N ALA A 521 3.75 -13.87 -19.07
CA ALA A 521 3.69 -14.17 -17.64
C ALA A 521 4.05 -15.62 -17.28
N ASP A 522 3.41 -16.61 -17.93
CA ASP A 522 3.29 -17.97 -17.40
C ASP A 522 4.62 -18.78 -17.37
N SER A 523 5.63 -18.39 -18.14
CA SER A 523 6.93 -19.07 -18.18
C SER A 523 8.00 -18.42 -17.29
N GLN A 524 7.92 -17.11 -17.04
CA GLN A 524 8.94 -16.38 -16.29
C GLN A 524 8.75 -16.49 -14.77
N HIS A 525 7.50 -16.42 -14.29
CA HIS A 525 7.22 -16.55 -12.85
C HIS A 525 7.67 -17.90 -12.27
N ALA A 526 7.56 -18.99 -13.03
CA ALA A 526 8.02 -20.30 -12.60
C ALA A 526 9.55 -20.38 -12.43
N ALA A 527 10.31 -19.82 -13.38
CA ALA A 527 11.78 -19.83 -13.32
C ALA A 527 12.34 -18.96 -12.18
N ASN A 528 11.71 -17.80 -11.91
CA ASN A 528 12.12 -16.90 -10.85
C ASN A 528 11.95 -17.54 -9.46
N PHE A 529 10.80 -18.18 -9.19
CA PHE A 529 10.55 -18.81 -7.87
C PHE A 529 11.63 -19.83 -7.49
N ASP A 530 12.00 -20.73 -8.40
CA ASP A 530 13.02 -21.75 -8.12
C ASP A 530 14.41 -21.14 -7.89
N HIS A 531 14.73 -20.01 -8.55
CA HIS A 531 15.98 -19.29 -8.30
C HIS A 531 15.96 -18.57 -6.94
N ASP A 532 14.92 -17.79 -6.67
CA ASP A 532 14.80 -16.94 -5.49
C ASP A 532 14.68 -17.79 -4.22
N ALA A 533 13.79 -18.80 -4.20
CA ALA A 533 13.61 -19.70 -3.07
C ALA A 533 14.84 -20.57 -2.82
N SER A 534 15.48 -21.13 -3.86
CA SER A 534 16.71 -21.93 -3.66
C SER A 534 17.95 -21.08 -3.35
N THR A 535 17.83 -19.76 -3.35
CA THR A 535 18.87 -18.80 -2.90
C THR A 535 18.58 -18.30 -1.47
N SER A 536 17.35 -17.91 -1.15
CA SER A 536 16.94 -17.59 0.25
C SER A 536 17.19 -18.76 1.19
N ILE A 537 16.78 -19.99 0.83
CA ILE A 537 17.06 -21.18 1.66
C ILE A 537 18.57 -21.42 1.77
N TYR A 538 19.34 -21.21 0.69
CA TYR A 538 20.80 -21.43 0.72
C TYR A 538 21.54 -20.42 1.61
N ASP A 539 21.26 -19.11 1.47
CA ASP A 539 21.89 -18.08 2.29
C ASP A 539 21.46 -18.26 3.78
N SER A 540 20.20 -18.59 4.05
CA SER A 540 19.74 -18.92 5.41
C SER A 540 20.35 -20.21 5.99
N LEU A 541 20.64 -21.22 5.16
CA LEU A 541 21.43 -22.40 5.55
C LEU A 541 22.92 -22.06 5.78
N VAL A 542 23.44 -20.99 5.17
CA VAL A 542 24.80 -20.47 5.38
C VAL A 542 24.90 -19.71 6.70
N GLU A 543 23.94 -18.83 6.99
CA GLU A 543 23.85 -18.06 8.25
C GLU A 543 23.48 -18.94 9.46
N GLY A 544 22.74 -20.03 9.24
CA GLY A 544 22.40 -21.03 10.26
C GLY A 544 21.08 -20.78 10.97
N HIS A 545 20.10 -20.18 10.29
CA HIS A 545 18.76 -19.92 10.83
C HIS A 545 17.99 -21.22 11.16
N GLU A 546 17.07 -21.13 12.12
CA GLU A 546 16.20 -22.24 12.48
C GLU A 546 15.24 -22.62 11.34
N SER A 547 14.88 -23.90 11.25
CA SER A 547 13.91 -24.47 10.30
C SER A 547 12.63 -23.65 10.18
N ALA A 548 12.09 -23.18 11.31
CA ALA A 548 10.86 -22.38 11.35
C ALA A 548 10.96 -21.05 10.57
N ASN A 549 12.10 -20.35 10.64
CA ASN A 549 12.29 -19.07 9.94
C ASN A 549 12.35 -19.28 8.42
N ILE A 550 13.16 -20.25 7.99
CA ILE A 550 13.29 -20.65 6.58
C ILE A 550 11.92 -21.08 6.03
N GLN A 551 11.10 -21.76 6.82
CA GLN A 551 9.76 -22.15 6.40
C GLN A 551 8.80 -20.96 6.28
N LEU A 552 8.91 -19.92 7.12
CA LEU A 552 8.09 -18.71 7.00
C LEU A 552 8.41 -17.96 5.70
N GLU A 553 9.69 -17.77 5.38
CA GLU A 553 10.14 -17.21 4.10
C GLU A 553 9.64 -18.03 2.90
N LEU A 554 9.87 -19.34 2.91
CA LEU A 554 9.44 -20.25 1.85
C LEU A 554 7.92 -20.28 1.66
N THR A 555 7.16 -20.16 2.76
CA THR A 555 5.69 -20.06 2.71
C THR A 555 5.24 -18.71 2.13
N ALA A 556 5.88 -17.61 2.52
CA ALA A 556 5.58 -16.28 1.96
C ALA A 556 5.92 -16.22 0.46
N LEU A 557 7.07 -16.73 0.05
CA LEU A 557 7.48 -16.87 -1.35
C LEU A 557 6.46 -17.71 -2.15
N ARG A 558 6.07 -18.87 -1.63
CA ARG A 558 5.04 -19.73 -2.25
C ARG A 558 3.70 -19.01 -2.42
N MET A 559 3.24 -18.26 -1.41
CA MET A 559 1.98 -17.50 -1.49
C MET A 559 2.08 -16.30 -2.43
N SER A 560 3.24 -15.66 -2.55
CA SER A 560 3.45 -14.52 -3.47
C SER A 560 3.52 -14.92 -4.94
N THR A 561 3.94 -16.17 -5.23
CA THR A 561 4.16 -16.69 -6.59
C THR A 561 3.13 -17.73 -7.03
N ASN A 562 2.27 -18.20 -6.12
CA ASN A 562 1.39 -19.37 -6.29
C ASN A 562 2.14 -20.66 -6.71
N ALA A 563 3.37 -20.85 -6.22
CA ALA A 563 4.20 -22.01 -6.57
C ALA A 563 3.59 -23.35 -6.11
N SER A 564 3.78 -24.36 -6.96
CA SER A 564 3.35 -25.75 -6.71
C SER A 564 4.27 -26.50 -5.74
N ASP A 565 3.75 -27.53 -5.05
CA ASP A 565 4.50 -28.29 -4.05
C ASP A 565 5.74 -28.99 -4.63
N HIS A 566 5.70 -29.43 -5.90
CA HIS A 566 6.87 -29.90 -6.65
C HIS A 566 7.98 -28.82 -6.76
N GLN A 567 7.63 -27.56 -7.04
CA GLN A 567 8.62 -26.47 -7.09
C GLN A 567 9.18 -26.17 -5.69
N VAL A 568 8.34 -26.23 -4.65
CA VAL A 568 8.79 -26.09 -3.25
C VAL A 568 9.81 -27.19 -2.91
N ARG A 569 9.53 -28.45 -3.26
CA ARG A 569 10.49 -29.56 -3.12
C ARG A 569 11.77 -29.32 -3.92
N ARG A 570 11.68 -28.89 -5.18
CA ARG A 570 12.86 -28.59 -6.02
C ARG A 570 13.76 -27.50 -5.41
N ALA A 571 13.16 -26.43 -4.86
CA ALA A 571 13.92 -25.36 -4.19
C ALA A 571 14.63 -25.85 -2.91
N VAL A 572 13.97 -26.69 -2.11
CA VAL A 572 14.56 -27.33 -0.91
C VAL A 572 15.69 -28.29 -1.31
N VAL A 573 15.46 -29.20 -2.27
CA VAL A 573 16.48 -30.13 -2.77
C VAL A 573 17.71 -29.37 -3.28
N SER A 574 17.53 -28.37 -4.15
CA SER A 574 18.66 -27.69 -4.79
C SER A 574 19.47 -26.86 -3.79
N SER A 575 18.82 -26.19 -2.83
CA SER A 575 19.52 -25.46 -1.75
C SER A 575 20.30 -26.40 -0.82
N PHE A 576 19.74 -27.56 -0.46
CA PHE A 576 20.41 -28.58 0.35
C PHE A 576 21.62 -29.17 -0.39
N VAL A 577 21.49 -29.50 -1.69
CA VAL A 577 22.59 -30.00 -2.54
C VAL A 577 23.69 -28.95 -2.71
N LYS A 578 23.35 -27.66 -2.92
CA LYS A 578 24.32 -26.54 -2.92
C LYS A 578 25.10 -26.48 -1.60
N ARG A 579 24.42 -26.58 -0.45
CA ARG A 579 25.04 -26.51 0.89
C ARG A 579 25.95 -27.71 1.19
N VAL A 580 25.52 -28.94 0.90
CA VAL A 580 26.36 -30.15 1.04
C VAL A 580 27.59 -30.09 0.12
N THR A 581 27.42 -29.58 -1.11
CA THR A 581 28.54 -29.38 -2.04
C THR A 581 29.55 -28.36 -1.51
N GLN A 582 29.08 -27.26 -0.89
CA GLN A 582 29.94 -26.27 -0.25
C GLN A 582 30.75 -26.87 0.90
N LEU A 583 30.09 -27.57 1.84
CA LEU A 583 30.73 -28.20 3.00
C LEU A 583 31.79 -29.25 2.59
N THR A 584 31.46 -30.06 1.58
CA THR A 584 32.39 -31.04 0.99
C THR A 584 33.60 -30.35 0.35
N LYS A 585 33.41 -29.20 -0.32
CA LYS A 585 34.51 -28.39 -0.89
C LYS A 585 35.38 -27.71 0.17
N SER A 586 34.86 -27.39 1.36
CA SER A 586 35.66 -26.96 2.51
C SER A 586 36.44 -28.08 3.22
N GLY A 587 36.29 -29.34 2.77
CA GLY A 587 37.07 -30.48 3.25
C GLY A 587 36.39 -31.33 4.33
N GLU A 588 35.10 -31.16 4.57
CA GLU A 588 34.34 -32.05 5.44
C GLU A 588 34.07 -33.42 4.79
N PRO A 589 34.03 -34.53 5.56
CA PRO A 589 33.64 -35.82 5.02
C PRO A 589 32.15 -35.83 4.68
N ILE A 590 31.79 -36.32 3.49
CA ILE A 590 30.42 -36.29 2.92
C ILE A 590 29.34 -36.71 3.92
N LYS A 591 29.55 -37.80 4.69
CA LYS A 591 28.60 -38.27 5.70
C LYS A 591 28.32 -37.27 6.82
N SER A 592 29.28 -36.41 7.18
CA SER A 592 29.10 -35.35 8.18
C SER A 592 28.33 -34.17 7.60
N ALA A 593 28.72 -33.71 6.39
CA ALA A 593 28.05 -32.61 5.70
C ALA A 593 26.56 -32.91 5.44
N VAL A 594 26.24 -34.14 5.02
CA VAL A 594 24.86 -34.61 4.84
C VAL A 594 24.14 -34.73 6.18
N ALA A 595 24.75 -35.32 7.21
CA ALA A 595 24.13 -35.44 8.53
C ALA A 595 23.84 -34.08 9.19
N GLN A 596 24.68 -33.06 8.95
CA GLN A 596 24.43 -31.70 9.41
C GLN A 596 23.24 -31.08 8.69
N VAL A 597 23.24 -31.04 7.34
CA VAL A 597 22.19 -30.36 6.58
C VAL A 597 20.83 -31.07 6.71
N PHE A 598 20.78 -32.38 6.47
CA PHE A 598 19.52 -33.13 6.52
C PHE A 598 19.05 -33.40 7.95
N GLY A 599 19.97 -33.55 8.91
CA GLY A 599 19.62 -33.79 10.31
C GLY A 599 19.13 -32.54 11.06
N GLN A 600 19.74 -31.37 10.82
CA GLN A 600 19.34 -30.13 11.48
C GLN A 600 18.03 -29.55 10.91
N HIS A 601 17.73 -29.80 9.63
CA HIS A 601 16.60 -29.18 8.93
C HIS A 601 15.49 -30.17 8.52
N LYS A 602 15.36 -31.32 9.24
CA LYS A 602 14.32 -32.34 9.00
C LYS A 602 12.91 -31.76 8.80
N GLU A 603 12.52 -30.77 9.61
CA GLU A 603 11.18 -30.17 9.57
C GLU A 603 10.82 -29.50 8.24
N LEU A 604 11.81 -29.05 7.45
CA LEU A 604 11.57 -28.52 6.10
C LEU A 604 11.18 -29.62 5.12
N ILE A 605 11.80 -30.80 5.24
CA ILE A 605 11.53 -31.98 4.41
C ILE A 605 10.14 -32.53 4.77
N ASP A 606 9.90 -32.78 6.06
CA ASP A 606 8.65 -33.31 6.61
C ASP A 606 7.41 -32.41 6.36
N ARG A 607 7.60 -31.13 5.99
CA ARG A 607 6.52 -30.20 5.60
C ARG A 607 6.43 -29.95 4.09
N SER A 608 7.27 -30.62 3.29
CA SER A 608 7.25 -30.60 1.82
C SER A 608 6.72 -31.90 1.20
N ILE A 609 6.42 -32.89 2.04
CA ILE A 609 5.92 -34.23 1.72
C ILE A 609 4.66 -34.47 2.54
N PHE A 610 3.52 -34.71 1.88
CA PHE A 610 2.22 -34.87 2.55
C PHE A 610 1.75 -36.33 2.63
N ASP A 611 2.28 -37.23 1.79
CA ASP A 611 1.77 -38.59 1.55
C ASP A 611 2.11 -39.65 2.61
N LYS A 612 2.55 -39.26 3.82
CA LYS A 612 2.95 -40.22 4.89
C LYS A 612 1.82 -41.12 5.42
N ASN A 613 0.57 -40.89 5.00
CA ASN A 613 -0.60 -41.71 5.40
C ASN A 613 -1.35 -42.31 4.19
N ASP A 614 -0.76 -42.29 2.98
CA ASP A 614 -1.36 -42.84 1.77
C ASP A 614 -0.54 -44.04 1.24
N ASP A 615 -1.16 -44.92 0.46
CA ASP A 615 -0.55 -46.18 -0.04
C ASP A 615 0.45 -45.90 -1.18
N SER A 616 0.21 -44.85 -1.98
CA SER A 616 1.10 -44.38 -3.04
C SER A 616 1.90 -43.16 -2.59
N LYS A 617 3.22 -43.29 -2.44
CA LYS A 617 4.11 -42.29 -1.84
C LYS A 617 4.61 -41.25 -2.86
N VAL A 618 3.70 -40.66 -3.63
CA VAL A 618 4.03 -39.85 -4.83
C VAL A 618 4.97 -38.69 -4.51
N ASP A 619 4.72 -37.95 -3.42
CA ASP A 619 5.58 -36.86 -2.92
C ASP A 619 7.00 -37.32 -2.53
N GLN A 620 7.15 -38.56 -2.03
CA GLN A 620 8.45 -39.11 -1.61
C GLN A 620 9.28 -39.52 -2.83
N VAL A 621 8.62 -40.16 -3.81
CA VAL A 621 9.24 -40.49 -5.11
C VAL A 621 9.66 -39.22 -5.86
N ASP A 622 8.80 -38.19 -5.87
CA ASP A 622 9.08 -36.88 -6.47
C ASP A 622 10.32 -36.21 -5.84
N PHE A 623 10.39 -36.18 -4.51
CA PHE A 623 11.57 -35.66 -3.79
C PHE A 623 12.86 -36.42 -4.14
N MET A 624 12.79 -37.75 -4.26
CA MET A 624 13.96 -38.58 -4.61
C MET A 624 14.39 -38.45 -6.08
N LEU A 625 13.44 -38.31 -7.02
CA LEU A 625 13.75 -38.02 -8.43
C LEU A 625 14.43 -36.65 -8.57
N LEU A 626 13.94 -35.63 -7.86
CA LEU A 626 14.57 -34.30 -7.82
C LEU A 626 15.98 -34.35 -7.22
N LEU A 627 16.17 -35.11 -6.14
CA LEU A 627 17.49 -35.29 -5.50
C LEU A 627 18.49 -36.02 -6.41
N GLN A 628 18.03 -37.05 -7.14
CA GLN A 628 18.83 -37.76 -8.14
C GLN A 628 19.20 -36.83 -9.31
N ALA A 629 18.28 -35.98 -9.76
CA ALA A 629 18.49 -35.02 -10.84
C ALA A 629 19.56 -33.97 -10.51
N ASP A 630 19.43 -33.27 -9.39
CA ASP A 630 20.37 -32.19 -9.01
C ASP A 630 21.80 -32.71 -8.69
N LEU A 631 21.92 -34.01 -8.37
CA LEU A 631 23.20 -34.70 -8.16
C LEU A 631 23.82 -35.31 -9.43
N SER A 632 23.08 -35.46 -10.52
CA SER A 632 23.59 -36.02 -11.79
C SER A 632 24.76 -35.24 -12.38
N HIS A 633 24.73 -33.91 -12.27
CA HIS A 633 25.77 -33.01 -12.75
C HIS A 633 26.73 -32.54 -11.62
N LYS A 634 27.09 -33.41 -10.67
CA LYS A 634 27.96 -33.09 -9.51
C LYS A 634 29.04 -34.15 -9.25
N ASP A 635 30.25 -33.69 -8.93
CA ASP A 635 31.36 -34.54 -8.51
C ASP A 635 31.01 -35.34 -7.23
N ASN A 636 31.19 -36.67 -7.27
CA ASN A 636 30.82 -37.60 -6.19
C ASN A 636 29.30 -37.64 -5.84
N GLY A 637 28.43 -37.22 -6.77
CA GLY A 637 26.97 -37.27 -6.58
C GLY A 637 26.43 -38.65 -6.17
N ASP A 638 27.08 -39.73 -6.61
CA ASP A 638 26.75 -41.12 -6.28
C ASP A 638 26.98 -41.48 -4.80
N ALA A 639 28.05 -40.97 -4.20
CA ALA A 639 28.36 -41.12 -2.77
C ALA A 639 27.49 -40.19 -1.92
N ILE A 640 27.15 -38.99 -2.44
CA ILE A 640 26.23 -38.06 -1.79
C ILE A 640 24.83 -38.67 -1.75
N LEU A 641 24.28 -39.14 -2.87
CA LEU A 641 22.94 -39.73 -2.97
C LEU A 641 22.78 -40.92 -2.02
N LEU A 642 23.72 -41.88 -2.01
CA LEU A 642 23.70 -42.99 -1.07
C LEU A 642 23.65 -42.50 0.38
N SER A 643 24.51 -41.53 0.75
CA SER A 643 24.54 -41.02 2.13
C SER A 643 23.31 -40.21 2.51
N ALA A 644 22.68 -39.51 1.57
CA ALA A 644 21.42 -38.79 1.78
C ALA A 644 20.24 -39.75 1.91
N ALA A 645 20.14 -40.75 1.03
CA ALA A 645 19.12 -41.80 1.08
C ALA A 645 19.16 -42.56 2.42
N THR A 646 20.33 -43.06 2.85
CA THR A 646 20.45 -43.70 4.17
C THR A 646 20.05 -42.74 5.30
N LYS A 647 20.42 -41.44 5.22
CA LYS A 647 20.07 -40.46 6.26
C LYS A 647 18.58 -40.07 6.25
N LEU A 648 17.88 -40.15 5.11
CA LEU A 648 16.43 -39.89 5.01
C LEU A 648 15.60 -41.03 5.60
N VAL A 649 16.03 -42.28 5.40
CA VAL A 649 15.45 -43.48 6.04
C VAL A 649 15.77 -43.50 7.54
N GLU A 650 17.03 -43.25 7.95
CA GLU A 650 17.43 -43.06 9.37
C GLU A 650 16.73 -41.86 10.09
N LEU A 651 15.80 -41.16 9.44
CA LEU A 651 15.07 -40.03 9.99
C LEU A 651 13.53 -40.18 9.93
N ASP A 652 12.96 -41.26 9.40
CA ASP A 652 11.51 -41.35 9.10
C ASP A 652 10.97 -40.17 8.26
N SER A 653 11.79 -39.62 7.36
CA SER A 653 11.36 -38.57 6.42
C SER A 653 10.93 -39.14 5.07
N ILE A 654 11.45 -40.31 4.71
CA ILE A 654 11.00 -41.14 3.58
C ILE A 654 10.85 -42.56 4.11
N GLU A 655 9.72 -43.19 3.80
CA GLU A 655 9.38 -44.56 4.19
C GLU A 655 9.97 -45.58 3.22
N GLU A 656 10.12 -46.82 3.66
CA GLU A 656 10.76 -47.89 2.89
C GLU A 656 9.99 -48.20 1.60
N ASP A 657 8.65 -48.23 1.68
CA ASP A 657 7.74 -48.28 0.52
C ASP A 657 8.02 -47.17 -0.49
N GLY A 658 8.24 -45.93 -0.03
CA GLY A 658 8.53 -44.79 -0.90
C GLY A 658 9.90 -44.89 -1.57
N MET A 659 10.87 -45.48 -0.87
CA MET A 659 12.21 -45.75 -1.39
C MET A 659 12.22 -46.87 -2.45
N ILE A 660 11.37 -47.89 -2.27
CA ILE A 660 11.17 -48.98 -3.24
C ILE A 660 10.38 -48.45 -4.46
N GLN A 661 9.27 -47.73 -4.25
CA GLN A 661 8.48 -47.10 -5.30
C GLN A 661 9.32 -46.13 -6.17
N TRP A 662 10.32 -45.44 -5.59
CA TRP A 662 11.27 -44.60 -6.35
C TRP A 662 12.20 -45.40 -7.26
N TRP A 663 12.66 -46.57 -6.82
CA TRP A 663 13.59 -47.40 -7.58
C TRP A 663 12.94 -48.05 -8.81
N ASP A 664 11.65 -48.36 -8.70
CA ASP A 664 10.84 -49.00 -9.74
C ASP A 664 10.16 -47.98 -10.69
N ASP A 665 10.12 -46.68 -10.39
CA ASP A 665 9.63 -45.63 -11.33
C ASP A 665 10.56 -45.54 -12.55
N GLU A 666 9.99 -45.69 -13.76
CA GLU A 666 10.67 -45.61 -15.06
C GLU A 666 11.50 -44.32 -15.19
N LYS A 667 11.04 -43.19 -14.65
CA LYS A 667 11.75 -41.89 -14.68
C LYS A 667 13.13 -41.94 -14.04
N SER A 668 13.34 -42.79 -13.03
CA SER A 668 14.64 -42.96 -12.37
C SER A 668 15.74 -43.53 -13.29
N THR A 669 15.35 -44.03 -14.48
CA THR A 669 16.22 -44.57 -15.54
C THR A 669 16.30 -43.72 -16.81
N GLU A 670 15.50 -42.65 -16.93
CA GLU A 670 15.29 -41.95 -18.22
C GLU A 670 16.57 -41.32 -18.82
N ASN A 671 17.55 -41.00 -17.97
CA ASN A 671 18.85 -40.46 -18.39
C ASN A 671 20.03 -41.36 -17.98
N ALA A 672 20.97 -41.59 -18.90
CA ALA A 672 22.17 -42.41 -18.67
C ALA A 672 23.20 -41.77 -17.70
N GLU A 673 22.91 -40.62 -17.10
CA GLU A 673 23.64 -40.05 -15.97
C GLU A 673 22.93 -40.37 -14.64
N MET A 674 21.59 -40.26 -14.61
CA MET A 674 20.73 -40.66 -13.48
C MET A 674 20.96 -42.11 -13.07
N GLU A 675 21.08 -43.02 -14.05
CA GLU A 675 21.34 -44.45 -13.82
C GLU A 675 22.66 -44.70 -13.07
N LYS A 676 23.72 -43.92 -13.38
CA LYS A 676 25.03 -44.05 -12.73
C LYS A 676 25.01 -43.58 -11.28
N VAL A 677 24.31 -42.48 -10.98
CA VAL A 677 24.24 -41.94 -9.62
C VAL A 677 23.55 -42.93 -8.68
N ARG A 678 22.49 -43.61 -9.15
CA ARG A 678 21.73 -44.57 -8.34
C ARG A 678 22.40 -45.95 -8.18
N GLU A 679 23.43 -46.28 -8.96
CA GLU A 679 24.10 -47.60 -8.92
C GLU A 679 24.62 -47.96 -7.50
N LYS A 680 25.19 -46.99 -6.77
CA LYS A 680 25.64 -47.18 -5.38
C LYS A 680 24.50 -47.28 -4.36
N THR A 681 23.34 -46.71 -4.66
CA THR A 681 22.16 -46.77 -3.78
C THR A 681 21.52 -48.15 -3.79
N LYS A 682 21.78 -48.97 -4.83
CA LYS A 682 21.23 -50.33 -4.93
C LYS A 682 21.48 -51.19 -3.69
N SER A 683 22.66 -51.13 -3.07
CA SER A 683 22.98 -51.95 -1.88
C SER A 683 22.21 -51.55 -0.61
N LEU A 684 21.49 -50.41 -0.62
CA LEU A 684 20.53 -50.04 0.43
C LEU A 684 19.16 -50.68 0.13
N ILE A 685 18.75 -50.71 -1.14
CA ILE A 685 17.44 -51.24 -1.56
C ILE A 685 17.44 -52.77 -1.55
N ASP A 686 18.54 -53.42 -1.98
CA ASP A 686 18.76 -54.86 -1.82
C ASP A 686 18.73 -55.32 -0.33
N PHE A 687 18.91 -54.38 0.62
CA PHE A 687 18.82 -54.62 2.07
C PHE A 687 17.39 -54.40 2.60
N LEU A 688 16.76 -53.25 2.29
CA LEU A 688 15.37 -52.97 2.69
C LEU A 688 14.39 -54.02 2.14
N GLN A 689 14.59 -54.49 0.90
CA GLN A 689 13.77 -55.56 0.33
C GLN A 689 13.90 -56.87 1.12
N GLN A 690 15.09 -57.22 1.62
CA GLN A 690 15.28 -58.41 2.47
C GLN A 690 14.63 -58.26 3.84
N GLU A 691 14.71 -57.08 4.45
CA GLU A 691 14.06 -56.79 5.74
C GLU A 691 12.52 -56.88 5.60
N SER A 692 11.95 -56.39 4.49
CA SER A 692 10.51 -56.55 4.18
C SER A 692 10.08 -57.97 3.83
N GLU A 693 10.95 -58.79 3.22
CA GLU A 693 10.66 -60.20 2.94
C GLU A 693 10.65 -61.01 4.25
N ASP A 694 11.64 -60.82 5.14
CA ASP A 694 11.75 -61.49 6.43
C ASP A 694 10.56 -61.20 7.37
N GLU A 695 10.08 -59.94 7.46
CA GLU A 695 8.87 -59.62 8.26
C GLU A 695 7.61 -60.33 7.71
N SER A 696 7.52 -60.50 6.40
CA SER A 696 6.38 -61.17 5.76
C SER A 696 6.34 -62.69 6.01
N GLU A 697 7.49 -63.34 6.28
CA GLU A 697 7.51 -64.76 6.65
C GLU A 697 7.10 -65.00 8.11
N GLU A 698 7.39 -64.07 9.06
CA GLU A 698 6.98 -64.24 10.47
C GLU A 698 5.45 -64.17 10.68
N GLU A 699 4.70 -63.36 9.92
CA GLU A 699 3.23 -63.32 10.04
C GLU A 699 2.55 -64.62 9.54
N ASN A 700 3.19 -65.36 8.61
CA ASN A 700 2.56 -66.49 7.93
C ASN A 700 2.56 -67.83 8.72
N GLU A 701 3.37 -67.99 9.78
CA GLU A 701 3.32 -69.20 10.63
C GLU A 701 2.21 -69.17 11.71
N ALA A 702 1.53 -68.03 11.90
CA ALA A 702 0.63 -67.83 13.04
C ALA A 702 -0.70 -68.62 13.01
N ASP A 703 -1.19 -69.00 11.83
CA ASP A 703 -2.62 -69.31 11.63
C ASP A 703 -2.94 -70.81 11.39
N ASN A 704 -2.63 -71.67 12.37
CA ASN A 704 -3.15 -73.05 12.42
C ASN A 704 -3.18 -73.67 13.84
N TYR A 705 -4.32 -73.61 14.54
CA TYR A 705 -5.03 -74.74 15.21
C TYR A 705 -6.18 -74.24 16.11
N LEU A 706 -7.11 -75.14 16.48
CA LEU A 706 -8.38 -74.81 17.16
C LEU A 706 -8.26 -74.47 18.66
N SER A 707 -9.29 -73.76 19.13
CA SER A 707 -9.69 -73.42 20.51
C SER A 707 -9.63 -74.60 21.52
N PRO A 708 -9.64 -74.40 22.88
CA PRO A 708 -10.32 -73.30 23.59
C PRO A 708 -9.78 -72.78 24.97
N ALA A 709 -10.38 -71.66 25.43
CA ALA A 709 -10.74 -71.28 26.82
C ALA A 709 -9.69 -71.06 27.96
N GLU A 710 -9.87 -69.91 28.65
CA GLU A 710 -9.51 -69.55 30.06
C GLU A 710 -8.02 -69.39 30.50
N GLU A 711 -7.81 -68.59 31.56
CA GLU A 711 -6.53 -68.18 32.19
C GLU A 711 -5.92 -69.28 33.13
N PRO A 712 -4.80 -69.12 33.92
CA PRO A 712 -3.78 -68.05 34.13
C PRO A 712 -2.33 -68.66 34.07
N PRO A 713 -1.29 -68.49 34.98
CA PRO A 713 -0.89 -67.45 35.96
C PRO A 713 0.63 -67.03 36.05
N LEU A 714 0.91 -65.90 36.71
CA LEU A 714 2.23 -65.35 37.14
C LEU A 714 3.21 -66.28 37.92
N LYS A 715 4.53 -66.04 37.80
CA LYS A 715 5.62 -65.93 38.85
C LYS A 715 7.04 -66.02 38.24
N LYS A 716 8.18 -65.45 38.73
CA LYS A 716 8.73 -64.85 40.00
C LYS A 716 9.85 -63.81 39.61
N LYS A 717 10.80 -63.21 40.38
CA LYS A 717 11.42 -63.24 41.75
C LYS A 717 12.11 -61.83 41.92
N LEU A 718 11.99 -61.05 43.03
CA LEU A 718 12.83 -60.95 44.27
C LEU A 718 14.35 -60.60 44.12
N PRO A 719 15.00 -59.80 45.02
CA PRO A 719 14.51 -59.29 46.35
C PRO A 719 14.95 -57.87 46.88
N LEU A 720 14.00 -57.11 47.47
CA LEU A 720 14.06 -56.37 48.78
C LEU A 720 15.06 -55.18 49.02
N PRO A 721 14.97 -54.36 50.11
CA PRO A 721 14.01 -54.33 51.27
C PRO A 721 13.40 -52.95 51.72
N SER A 722 12.39 -53.01 52.63
CA SER A 722 12.02 -52.02 53.70
C SER A 722 11.30 -50.68 53.36
N ALA A 723 10.43 -50.09 54.21
CA ALA A 723 9.84 -50.53 55.51
C ALA A 723 8.53 -49.79 55.96
N ASN A 724 7.65 -50.53 56.68
CA ASN A 724 6.81 -50.17 57.85
C ASN A 724 5.89 -48.90 57.89
N LYS A 725 4.55 -49.09 57.88
CA LYS A 725 3.66 -49.09 59.10
C LYS A 725 2.15 -49.33 58.82
N LEU A 726 1.40 -49.61 59.89
CA LEU A 726 -0.05 -49.93 60.03
C LEU A 726 -0.49 -49.53 61.47
N PRO A 727 -1.78 -49.57 61.90
CA PRO A 727 -3.09 -49.52 61.18
C PRO A 727 -4.04 -48.44 61.78
N ASP A 728 -5.34 -48.43 61.44
CA ASP A 728 -6.48 -48.38 62.41
C ASP A 728 -7.87 -48.50 61.73
N THR A 729 -8.93 -48.81 62.51
CA THR A 729 -10.35 -49.03 62.10
C THR A 729 -11.30 -48.85 63.33
N PRO A 730 -12.67 -48.89 63.26
CA PRO A 730 -13.66 -48.50 62.23
C PRO A 730 -14.84 -47.63 62.81
N ALA A 731 -15.95 -47.50 62.04
CA ALA A 731 -17.33 -47.10 62.46
C ALA A 731 -17.62 -45.59 62.70
N THR A 732 -18.87 -45.06 62.75
CA THR A 732 -20.22 -45.64 63.00
C THR A 732 -21.39 -44.77 62.46
N LYS A 733 -22.61 -45.35 62.34
CA LYS A 733 -23.99 -44.75 62.20
C LYS A 733 -24.45 -44.41 60.76
N THR A 734 -25.59 -44.87 60.18
CA THR A 734 -27.01 -45.20 60.57
C THR A 734 -27.96 -43.99 60.58
N ALA A 735 -29.20 -44.02 60.04
CA ALA A 735 -30.01 -45.08 59.40
C ALA A 735 -31.13 -44.49 58.49
N ASP A 736 -31.93 -45.37 57.87
CA ASP A 736 -33.02 -45.08 56.90
C ASP A 736 -34.35 -44.55 57.49
N LYS A 737 -35.24 -44.16 56.55
CA LYS A 737 -36.71 -44.42 56.47
C LYS A 737 -37.78 -43.38 56.92
N MET A 738 -38.59 -43.02 55.91
CA MET A 738 -40.08 -43.04 55.84
C MET A 738 -40.98 -41.94 56.43
N ASP A 739 -42.13 -41.83 55.76
CA ASP A 739 -43.44 -41.24 56.10
C ASP A 739 -43.59 -39.70 56.17
N SER A 740 -44.83 -39.24 56.36
CA SER A 740 -45.43 -38.11 55.61
C SER A 740 -46.25 -37.10 56.43
N ASP A 741 -46.67 -36.03 55.71
CA ASP A 741 -47.85 -35.17 55.93
C ASP A 741 -47.87 -34.09 57.05
N ASP A 742 -48.80 -33.16 56.83
CA ASP A 742 -49.43 -32.13 57.68
C ASP A 742 -48.66 -30.91 58.25
N GLU A 743 -49.04 -29.73 57.69
CA GLU A 743 -49.50 -28.48 58.33
C GLU A 743 -49.13 -28.18 59.81
N PHE A 744 -48.79 -26.93 60.21
CA PHE A 744 -49.81 -25.87 60.38
C PHE A 744 -49.26 -24.44 60.58
N ASN A 745 -49.58 -23.57 59.62
CA ASN A 745 -49.96 -22.14 59.66
C ASN A 745 -49.75 -21.24 60.92
N SER A 746 -49.17 -20.05 60.69
CA SER A 746 -49.62 -18.77 61.29
C SER A 746 -49.26 -17.59 60.36
N SER A 747 -50.01 -16.52 60.04
CA SER A 747 -51.39 -16.01 60.26
C SER A 747 -51.37 -14.53 60.72
N MET A 748 -52.47 -13.79 60.49
CA MET A 748 -52.63 -12.31 60.51
C MET A 748 -51.95 -11.61 59.30
N SER A 749 -52.62 -10.98 58.33
CA SER A 749 -53.71 -9.96 58.30
C SER A 749 -53.22 -8.52 58.60
N GLY A 750 -53.66 -7.46 57.92
CA GLY A 750 -54.64 -7.37 56.82
C GLY A 750 -55.59 -6.17 57.03
N ASP A 751 -56.07 -5.56 55.95
CA ASP A 751 -57.16 -4.57 55.95
C ASP A 751 -57.89 -4.60 54.59
N GLU A 752 -59.21 -4.47 54.62
CA GLU A 752 -60.13 -4.38 53.47
C GLU A 752 -60.54 -2.89 53.26
N PHE A 753 -61.33 -2.54 52.23
CA PHE A 753 -62.61 -1.80 52.38
C PHE A 753 -63.28 -1.39 51.05
N ASP A 754 -64.59 -1.67 50.99
CA ASP A 754 -65.72 -1.04 50.27
C ASP A 754 -65.81 -0.90 48.73
N ASP A 755 -66.99 -1.32 48.24
CA ASP A 755 -67.63 -0.95 46.97
C ASP A 755 -68.27 0.45 47.01
N GLN A 756 -68.49 1.09 45.84
CA GLN A 756 -69.84 1.51 45.38
C GLN A 756 -69.88 2.19 44.00
N ASP A 757 -71.05 2.12 43.36
CA ASP A 757 -71.31 2.48 41.96
C ASP A 757 -71.52 3.98 41.65
N SER A 758 -71.23 4.37 40.41
CA SER A 758 -72.15 5.11 39.53
C SER A 758 -71.63 4.99 38.08
N ASP A 759 -72.30 4.31 37.13
CA ASP A 759 -73.67 4.44 36.57
C ASP A 759 -73.66 5.23 35.25
N MET A 760 -74.52 4.81 34.29
CA MET A 760 -74.71 5.31 32.91
C MET A 760 -73.52 5.08 31.93
N GLY A 761 -73.63 4.36 30.79
CA GLY A 761 -74.68 3.46 30.31
C GLY A 761 -75.06 3.65 28.82
N LEU A 762 -75.09 2.53 28.05
CA LEU A 762 -75.70 2.32 26.70
C LEU A 762 -75.09 3.15 25.54
N GLU A 763 -75.20 2.80 24.25
CA GLU A 763 -75.89 1.73 23.46
C GLU A 763 -74.80 0.95 22.64
N GLU A 764 -74.84 -0.36 22.33
CA GLU A 764 -75.80 -1.27 21.66
C GLU A 764 -75.72 -1.32 20.10
N ASP A 765 -76.18 -2.45 19.52
CA ASP A 765 -76.05 -2.95 18.12
C ASP A 765 -74.63 -3.24 17.57
N SER A 766 -74.34 -4.25 16.72
CA SER A 766 -74.97 -5.55 16.33
C SER A 766 -73.92 -6.31 15.45
N ASP A 767 -74.01 -7.57 14.97
CA ASP A 767 -75.06 -8.62 14.97
C ASP A 767 -74.45 -10.06 14.74
N PHE A 768 -75.28 -11.10 14.92
CA PHE A 768 -75.24 -12.47 14.35
C PHE A 768 -74.11 -13.51 14.59
N ASP A 769 -74.37 -14.39 15.57
CA ASP A 769 -74.29 -15.87 15.62
C ASP A 769 -73.04 -16.69 15.19
N MET A 770 -72.60 -17.52 16.14
CA MET A 770 -72.14 -18.89 15.87
C MET A 770 -73.35 -19.79 15.56
N ASP A 771 -73.15 -20.82 14.72
CA ASP A 771 -73.83 -22.09 14.92
C ASP A 771 -72.83 -23.25 14.76
N GLN A 772 -73.08 -24.37 15.42
CA GLN A 772 -72.12 -25.46 15.63
C GLN A 772 -72.64 -26.77 15.07
N ASP A 773 -71.85 -27.48 14.25
CA ASP A 773 -72.10 -28.92 14.04
C ASP A 773 -70.86 -29.72 13.59
N ASP A 774 -70.93 -31.04 13.76
CA ASP A 774 -69.85 -32.02 13.65
C ASP A 774 -69.88 -32.84 12.33
N VAL A 775 -68.74 -32.92 11.62
CA VAL A 775 -68.37 -34.06 10.76
C VAL A 775 -66.86 -34.09 10.49
N GLY A 776 -66.25 -35.27 10.60
CA GLY A 776 -64.87 -35.52 10.18
C GLY A 776 -64.76 -36.20 8.80
N PHE A 777 -63.51 -36.43 8.39
CA PHE A 777 -63.08 -37.24 7.23
C PHE A 777 -63.47 -36.70 5.83
N GLU A 778 -62.51 -36.14 5.09
CA GLU A 778 -61.83 -36.85 3.98
C GLU A 778 -60.77 -35.98 3.26
N THR A 779 -59.87 -36.63 2.54
CA THR A 779 -58.80 -36.01 1.75
C THR A 779 -59.30 -35.46 0.41
N GLN A 780 -58.89 -34.23 0.04
CA GLN A 780 -58.83 -33.83 -1.37
C GLN A 780 -57.99 -32.57 -1.60
N ASP A 781 -56.99 -32.69 -2.49
CA ASP A 781 -56.18 -31.56 -2.97
C ASP A 781 -57.02 -30.53 -3.72
N LYS A 782 -56.75 -29.24 -3.48
CA LYS A 782 -57.22 -28.12 -4.30
C LYS A 782 -56.13 -27.05 -4.36
N ASP A 783 -55.88 -26.51 -5.55
CA ASP A 783 -54.76 -25.63 -5.85
C ASP A 783 -54.77 -24.32 -5.03
N ILE A 784 -54.01 -24.29 -3.94
CA ILE A 784 -53.58 -23.03 -3.32
C ILE A 784 -52.57 -22.39 -4.26
N LYS A 785 -53.03 -21.45 -5.10
CA LYS A 785 -52.13 -20.57 -5.84
C LYS A 785 -51.20 -19.87 -4.84
N PRO A 786 -49.87 -19.92 -5.01
CA PRO A 786 -48.95 -19.31 -4.06
C PRO A 786 -49.24 -17.81 -3.96
N VAL A 787 -49.41 -17.33 -2.72
CA VAL A 787 -49.59 -15.91 -2.42
C VAL A 787 -48.25 -15.23 -2.67
N LYS A 788 -48.17 -14.37 -3.70
CA LYS A 788 -46.96 -13.60 -4.02
C LYS A 788 -46.47 -12.84 -2.79
N GLN A 789 -45.21 -13.01 -2.44
CA GLN A 789 -44.63 -12.47 -1.22
C GLN A 789 -44.23 -11.00 -1.40
N ALA A 790 -44.17 -10.25 -0.31
CA ALA A 790 -44.00 -8.80 -0.36
C ALA A 790 -42.63 -8.36 -0.92
N TYR A 791 -41.61 -9.22 -0.92
CA TYR A 791 -40.28 -8.95 -1.46
C TYR A 791 -40.04 -9.47 -2.89
N GLU A 792 -41.00 -10.20 -3.48
CA GLU A 792 -40.89 -10.76 -4.83
C GLU A 792 -41.12 -9.70 -5.92
N VAL A 793 -40.44 -9.85 -7.05
CA VAL A 793 -40.48 -8.94 -8.21
C VAL A 793 -40.66 -9.74 -9.49
N GLU A 794 -41.42 -9.20 -10.45
CA GLU A 794 -41.62 -9.83 -11.76
C GLU A 794 -40.46 -9.47 -12.71
N PHE A 795 -39.78 -10.51 -13.22
CA PHE A 795 -38.68 -10.41 -14.17
C PHE A 795 -38.81 -11.49 -15.27
N LYS A 796 -38.00 -11.38 -16.33
CA LYS A 796 -37.85 -12.40 -17.39
C LYS A 796 -36.39 -12.52 -17.79
N VAL A 797 -35.96 -13.70 -18.22
CA VAL A 797 -34.62 -13.93 -18.78
C VAL A 797 -34.72 -13.96 -20.31
N PHE A 798 -33.68 -13.45 -20.99
CA PHE A 798 -33.56 -13.41 -22.44
C PHE A 798 -32.20 -13.95 -22.90
N ASP A 799 -32.25 -14.78 -23.95
CA ASP A 799 -31.11 -15.31 -24.69
C ASP A 799 -30.60 -14.29 -25.75
N PRO A 800 -29.29 -14.22 -26.07
CA PRO A 800 -28.75 -13.35 -27.11
C PRO A 800 -29.48 -13.39 -28.46
N ALA A 801 -29.92 -14.56 -28.93
CA ALA A 801 -30.68 -14.69 -30.17
C ALA A 801 -32.09 -14.09 -30.06
N GLN A 802 -32.69 -14.12 -28.86
CA GLN A 802 -33.95 -13.42 -28.59
C GLN A 802 -33.75 -11.91 -28.55
N ILE A 803 -32.61 -11.44 -28.02
CA ILE A 803 -32.21 -10.03 -27.99
C ILE A 803 -31.99 -9.50 -29.41
N GLN A 804 -31.24 -10.21 -30.26
CA GLN A 804 -31.06 -9.89 -31.68
C GLN A 804 -32.42 -9.85 -32.39
N SER A 805 -33.28 -10.86 -32.19
CA SER A 805 -34.63 -10.86 -32.77
C SER A 805 -35.54 -9.73 -32.26
N GLN A 806 -35.23 -9.05 -31.15
CA GLN A 806 -35.89 -7.79 -30.78
C GLN A 806 -35.29 -6.58 -31.52
N GLN A 807 -33.96 -6.53 -31.66
CA GLN A 807 -33.26 -5.48 -32.40
C GLN A 807 -33.73 -5.43 -33.86
N ASP A 808 -33.72 -6.57 -34.56
CA ASP A 808 -34.14 -6.67 -35.96
C ASP A 808 -35.56 -6.13 -36.16
N LYS A 809 -36.51 -6.51 -35.28
CA LYS A 809 -37.89 -6.01 -35.34
C LYS A 809 -37.98 -4.50 -35.12
N GLN A 810 -37.18 -3.94 -34.21
CA GLN A 810 -37.14 -2.48 -34.00
C GLN A 810 -36.48 -1.75 -35.17
N ILE A 811 -35.47 -2.36 -35.81
CA ILE A 811 -34.83 -1.84 -37.03
C ILE A 811 -35.81 -1.89 -38.21
N ASP A 812 -36.53 -3.00 -38.42
CA ASP A 812 -37.51 -3.16 -39.51
C ASP A 812 -38.71 -2.21 -39.35
N GLU A 813 -39.23 -2.03 -38.12
CA GLU A 813 -40.26 -1.02 -37.83
C GLU A 813 -39.79 0.38 -38.22
N VAL A 814 -38.60 0.80 -37.78
CA VAL A 814 -38.07 2.15 -38.01
C VAL A 814 -37.64 2.36 -39.47
N SER A 815 -37.05 1.34 -40.10
CA SER A 815 -36.75 1.28 -41.54
C SER A 815 -38.01 1.53 -42.37
N SER A 816 -39.10 0.81 -42.05
CA SER A 816 -40.40 0.94 -42.71
C SER A 816 -41.07 2.31 -42.52
N ILE A 817 -40.85 2.96 -41.37
CA ILE A 817 -41.42 4.27 -41.04
C ILE A 817 -40.62 5.42 -41.66
N LEU A 818 -39.28 5.37 -41.60
CA LEU A 818 -38.39 6.46 -42.04
C LEU A 818 -37.99 6.35 -43.53
N GLY A 819 -38.23 5.22 -44.18
CA GLY A 819 -37.85 4.98 -45.58
C GLY A 819 -36.34 4.87 -45.81
N GLN A 820 -35.57 4.66 -44.74
CA GLN A 820 -34.11 4.49 -44.77
C GLN A 820 -33.74 3.00 -44.79
N PRO A 821 -32.60 2.60 -45.38
CA PRO A 821 -32.17 1.20 -45.38
C PRO A 821 -31.84 0.74 -43.94
N PRO A 822 -31.98 -0.57 -43.63
CA PRO A 822 -31.94 -1.07 -42.26
C PRO A 822 -30.61 -0.79 -41.54
N GLU A 823 -29.49 -0.72 -42.24
CA GLU A 823 -28.18 -0.37 -41.68
C GLU A 823 -28.16 1.09 -41.18
N ALA A 824 -28.80 1.99 -41.93
CA ALA A 824 -28.97 3.39 -41.53
C ALA A 824 -29.98 3.52 -40.37
N ALA A 825 -31.08 2.77 -40.39
CA ALA A 825 -32.03 2.71 -39.28
C ALA A 825 -31.37 2.20 -37.97
N ALA A 826 -30.50 1.19 -38.06
CA ALA A 826 -29.72 0.67 -36.92
C ALA A 826 -28.65 1.64 -36.40
N ILE A 827 -28.10 2.52 -37.24
CA ILE A 827 -27.21 3.61 -36.81
C ILE A 827 -28.02 4.74 -36.16
N LEU A 828 -29.18 5.10 -36.72
CA LEU A 828 -30.10 6.10 -36.15
C LEU A 828 -30.65 5.68 -34.78
N LEU A 829 -31.01 4.39 -34.59
CA LEU A 829 -31.43 3.84 -33.30
C LEU A 829 -30.31 3.87 -32.26
N ARG A 830 -29.07 3.51 -32.63
CA ARG A 830 -27.89 3.66 -31.74
C ARG A 830 -27.56 5.12 -31.42
N HIS A 831 -27.92 6.07 -32.30
CA HIS A 831 -27.80 7.50 -32.01
C HIS A 831 -28.86 7.96 -30.98
N SER A 832 -30.09 7.46 -31.04
CA SER A 832 -31.20 7.83 -30.14
C SER A 832 -31.30 7.02 -28.83
N ARG A 833 -30.32 6.13 -28.56
CA ARG A 833 -30.36 5.13 -27.47
C ARG A 833 -31.59 4.23 -27.53
N TRP A 834 -31.88 3.70 -28.72
CA TRP A 834 -33.00 2.81 -29.04
C TRP A 834 -34.41 3.34 -28.68
N ASN A 835 -34.53 4.62 -28.35
CA ASN A 835 -35.83 5.27 -28.17
C ASN A 835 -36.42 5.60 -29.55
N LYS A 836 -37.34 4.76 -30.02
CA LYS A 836 -37.96 4.88 -31.35
C LYS A 836 -38.88 6.09 -31.50
N GLU A 837 -39.63 6.45 -30.44
CA GLU A 837 -40.56 7.58 -30.46
C GLU A 837 -39.79 8.90 -30.60
N ARG A 838 -38.81 9.14 -29.72
CA ARG A 838 -37.93 10.30 -29.78
C ARG A 838 -37.16 10.40 -31.10
N LEU A 839 -36.74 9.27 -31.68
CA LEU A 839 -36.06 9.25 -32.98
C LEU A 839 -36.99 9.72 -34.10
N ILE A 840 -38.21 9.18 -34.15
CA ILE A 840 -39.22 9.56 -35.16
C ILE A 840 -39.55 11.05 -35.03
N ASP A 841 -39.82 11.55 -33.82
CA ASP A 841 -40.10 12.97 -33.59
C ASP A 841 -38.95 13.87 -34.08
N GLN A 842 -37.71 13.59 -33.64
CA GLN A 842 -36.55 14.41 -34.01
C GLN A 842 -36.23 14.34 -35.52
N TYR A 843 -36.40 13.19 -36.15
CA TYR A 843 -36.20 13.01 -37.59
C TYR A 843 -37.29 13.72 -38.41
N MET A 844 -38.54 13.68 -37.95
CA MET A 844 -39.66 14.36 -38.61
C MET A 844 -39.60 15.89 -38.44
N GLU A 845 -39.04 16.39 -37.35
CA GLU A 845 -38.75 17.82 -37.20
C GLU A 845 -37.54 18.28 -38.05
N ARG A 846 -36.42 17.52 -38.05
CA ARG A 846 -35.14 17.96 -38.63
C ARG A 846 -34.27 16.84 -39.22
N MET A 847 -34.83 16.11 -40.19
CA MET A 847 -34.18 15.02 -40.93
C MET A 847 -32.69 15.27 -41.27
N GLU A 848 -32.35 16.45 -41.81
CA GLU A 848 -30.98 16.77 -42.25
C GLU A 848 -29.98 16.80 -41.09
N GLN A 849 -30.33 17.49 -39.99
CA GLN A 849 -29.47 17.59 -38.80
C GLN A 849 -29.31 16.23 -38.11
N VAL A 850 -30.34 15.40 -38.10
CA VAL A 850 -30.29 14.05 -37.52
C VAL A 850 -29.39 13.12 -38.35
N LEU A 851 -29.48 13.14 -39.68
CA LEU A 851 -28.63 12.33 -40.56
C LEU A 851 -27.14 12.76 -40.53
N GLU A 852 -26.87 14.04 -40.34
CA GLU A 852 -25.51 14.57 -40.21
C GLU A 852 -24.89 14.25 -38.84
N THR A 853 -25.63 14.48 -37.74
CA THR A 853 -25.15 14.15 -36.38
C THR A 853 -25.00 12.64 -36.14
N ALA A 854 -25.79 11.81 -36.81
CA ALA A 854 -25.65 10.35 -36.80
C ALA A 854 -24.53 9.82 -37.73
N GLY A 855 -23.78 10.69 -38.43
CA GLY A 855 -22.64 10.27 -39.26
C GLY A 855 -23.02 9.51 -40.54
N LEU A 856 -24.25 9.68 -41.04
CA LEU A 856 -24.74 9.03 -42.27
C LEU A 856 -24.60 9.96 -43.49
N GLY A 857 -25.00 11.22 -43.35
CA GLY A 857 -25.04 12.21 -44.43
C GLY A 857 -26.16 11.99 -45.45
N GLN A 858 -26.30 12.92 -46.41
CA GLN A 858 -27.35 12.86 -47.44
C GLN A 858 -26.99 11.99 -48.66
N ASP A 859 -25.70 11.80 -48.97
CA ASP A 859 -25.21 11.07 -50.15
C ASP A 859 -25.27 9.53 -50.00
N SER A 860 -26.47 8.99 -49.79
CA SER A 860 -26.69 7.54 -49.62
C SER A 860 -26.70 6.72 -50.92
N THR A 861 -26.49 7.35 -52.09
CA THR A 861 -26.79 6.75 -53.41
C THR A 861 -25.68 6.78 -54.46
N THR A 862 -24.55 7.47 -54.23
CA THR A 862 -23.61 7.83 -55.33
C THR A 862 -22.41 6.90 -55.52
N ASN A 863 -21.96 6.15 -54.50
CA ASN A 863 -20.92 5.11 -54.65
C ASN A 863 -21.11 3.97 -53.63
N PRO A 864 -21.25 2.70 -54.06
CA PRO A 864 -21.14 1.55 -53.16
C PRO A 864 -19.68 1.30 -52.76
N PRO A 865 -19.42 0.79 -51.54
CA PRO A 865 -18.07 0.38 -51.15
C PRO A 865 -17.58 -0.76 -52.04
N LYS A 866 -16.29 -0.74 -52.38
CA LYS A 866 -15.64 -1.76 -53.21
C LYS A 866 -14.20 -1.99 -52.79
N LEU A 867 -13.75 -3.22 -53.07
CA LEU A 867 -12.36 -3.64 -53.04
C LEU A 867 -11.77 -3.47 -54.45
N GLU A 868 -10.89 -2.50 -54.65
CA GLU A 868 -10.25 -2.24 -55.95
C GLU A 868 -8.72 -2.14 -55.77
N LYS A 869 -7.97 -2.80 -56.68
CA LYS A 869 -6.51 -2.63 -56.80
C LYS A 869 -6.24 -1.47 -57.75
N VAL A 870 -5.67 -0.38 -57.23
CA VAL A 870 -5.40 0.84 -58.00
C VAL A 870 -3.88 1.01 -58.13
N PRO A 871 -3.29 0.89 -59.32
CA PRO A 871 -1.84 0.99 -59.49
C PRO A 871 -1.35 2.42 -59.23
N GLY A 872 -0.28 2.56 -58.45
CA GLY A 872 0.27 3.87 -58.06
C GLY A 872 -0.57 4.60 -57.01
N PHE A 873 -1.35 3.87 -56.20
CA PHE A 873 -1.92 4.40 -54.97
C PHE A 873 -0.90 4.32 -53.84
N VAL A 874 -0.67 5.44 -53.15
CA VAL A 874 0.06 5.50 -51.88
C VAL A 874 -0.99 5.54 -50.76
N CYS A 875 -0.80 4.79 -49.68
CA CYS A 875 -1.73 4.82 -48.54
C CYS A 875 -1.37 5.95 -47.57
N ASP A 876 -2.31 6.88 -47.29
CA ASP A 876 -2.08 8.02 -46.39
C ASP A 876 -1.80 7.62 -44.91
N ILE A 877 -1.93 6.34 -44.54
CA ILE A 877 -1.70 5.83 -43.17
C ILE A 877 -0.32 5.17 -43.02
N CYS A 878 0.05 4.21 -43.88
CA CYS A 878 1.35 3.54 -43.82
C CYS A 878 2.41 4.12 -44.77
N CYS A 879 2.03 5.03 -45.68
CA CYS A 879 2.87 5.62 -46.72
C CYS A 879 3.44 4.66 -47.78
N ASP A 880 3.06 3.38 -47.77
CA ASP A 880 3.45 2.39 -48.78
C ASP A 880 2.75 2.61 -50.14
N ASP A 881 3.44 2.26 -51.24
CA ASP A 881 3.00 2.40 -52.64
C ASP A 881 2.91 1.06 -53.40
N ASP A 882 2.81 -0.07 -52.68
CA ASP A 882 2.99 -1.42 -53.22
C ASP A 882 1.96 -1.80 -54.32
N ILE A 883 2.47 -2.27 -55.45
CA ILE A 883 1.77 -2.45 -56.74
C ILE A 883 0.62 -3.48 -56.63
N ASN A 884 0.70 -4.40 -55.66
CA ASN A 884 -0.32 -5.43 -55.46
C ASN A 884 -1.40 -5.08 -54.43
N MET A 885 -1.29 -3.95 -53.73
CA MET A 885 -2.11 -3.60 -52.58
C MET A 885 -3.62 -3.52 -52.91
N GLN A 886 -4.44 -4.15 -52.08
CA GLN A 886 -5.90 -4.02 -52.15
C GLN A 886 -6.34 -2.79 -51.34
N THR A 887 -7.16 -1.95 -51.94
CA THR A 887 -7.68 -0.73 -51.31
C THR A 887 -9.19 -0.80 -51.16
N PHE A 888 -9.70 -0.26 -50.05
CA PHE A 888 -11.13 -0.18 -49.78
C PHE A 888 -11.58 1.28 -49.75
N ALA A 889 -12.72 1.56 -50.39
CA ALA A 889 -13.32 2.89 -50.43
C ALA A 889 -14.57 2.96 -49.54
N MET A 890 -14.53 3.79 -48.49
CA MET A 890 -15.71 4.09 -47.69
C MET A 890 -16.67 5.06 -48.41
N LYS A 891 -17.94 5.10 -47.99
CA LYS A 891 -18.98 6.00 -48.56
C LYS A 891 -18.66 7.50 -48.47
N CYS A 892 -17.67 7.89 -47.67
CA CYS A 892 -17.12 9.25 -47.61
C CYS A 892 -16.13 9.59 -48.74
N GLY A 893 -15.68 8.61 -49.52
CA GLY A 893 -14.65 8.77 -50.56
C GLY A 893 -13.21 8.55 -50.10
N HIS A 894 -12.96 8.49 -48.78
CA HIS A 894 -11.65 8.11 -48.24
C HIS A 894 -11.31 6.66 -48.59
N ARG A 895 -10.04 6.42 -48.97
CA ARG A 895 -9.48 5.13 -49.36
C ARG A 895 -8.19 4.87 -48.62
N PHE A 896 -8.09 3.69 -48.03
CA PHE A 896 -6.87 3.17 -47.39
C PHE A 896 -6.63 1.72 -47.82
N CYS A 897 -5.46 1.17 -47.51
CA CYS A 897 -5.16 -0.24 -47.73
C CYS A 897 -5.96 -1.14 -46.77
N LEU A 898 -6.16 -2.40 -47.14
CA LEU A 898 -6.88 -3.37 -46.31
C LEU A 898 -6.25 -3.56 -44.92
N ASP A 899 -4.93 -3.56 -44.84
CA ASP A 899 -4.26 -4.01 -43.62
C ASP A 899 -4.19 -2.88 -42.56
N CYS A 900 -4.08 -1.61 -42.97
CA CYS A 900 -4.37 -0.47 -42.09
C CYS A 900 -5.85 -0.45 -41.64
N TYR A 901 -6.80 -0.79 -42.52
CA TYR A 901 -8.21 -0.91 -42.12
C TYR A 901 -8.41 -2.02 -41.08
N ARG A 902 -7.74 -3.18 -41.24
CA ARG A 902 -7.79 -4.29 -40.30
C ARG A 902 -7.14 -3.97 -38.97
N GLN A 903 -5.97 -3.33 -38.98
CA GLN A 903 -5.27 -2.91 -37.76
C GLN A 903 -6.11 -1.88 -36.99
N TYR A 904 -6.65 -0.88 -37.68
CA TYR A 904 -7.56 0.11 -37.08
C TYR A 904 -8.81 -0.53 -36.48
N LEU A 905 -9.52 -1.38 -37.23
CA LEU A 905 -10.71 -2.08 -36.73
C LEU A 905 -10.36 -3.07 -35.61
N GLY A 906 -9.20 -3.73 -35.69
CA GLY A 906 -8.64 -4.60 -34.65
C GLY A 906 -8.52 -3.86 -33.32
N THR A 907 -7.74 -2.77 -33.28
CA THR A 907 -7.56 -1.97 -32.06
C THR A 907 -8.88 -1.37 -31.53
N LYS A 908 -9.78 -0.90 -32.40
CA LYS A 908 -11.10 -0.40 -31.96
C LYS A 908 -12.01 -1.49 -31.36
N ILE A 909 -11.91 -2.75 -31.79
CA ILE A 909 -12.78 -3.86 -31.37
C ILE A 909 -12.14 -4.71 -30.25
N GLN A 910 -10.82 -4.83 -30.23
CA GLN A 910 -10.07 -5.55 -29.20
C GLN A 910 -9.75 -4.66 -28.01
N ASP A 911 -9.00 -3.57 -28.21
CA ASP A 911 -8.37 -2.80 -27.15
C ASP A 911 -9.33 -1.75 -26.55
N GLU A 912 -10.01 -0.97 -27.40
CA GLU A 912 -10.92 0.10 -26.96
C GLU A 912 -12.37 -0.37 -26.70
N GLY A 913 -12.78 -1.49 -27.29
CA GLY A 913 -14.13 -2.04 -27.16
C GLY A 913 -15.28 -1.23 -27.81
N GLU A 914 -14.97 -0.19 -28.60
CA GLU A 914 -15.96 0.71 -29.20
C GLU A 914 -16.69 0.13 -30.42
N ALA A 915 -17.64 -0.79 -30.23
CA ALA A 915 -18.45 -1.30 -31.36
C ALA A 915 -19.53 -0.33 -31.87
N ALA A 916 -20.03 0.59 -31.03
CA ALA A 916 -21.23 1.37 -31.37
C ALA A 916 -21.00 2.54 -32.36
N ARG A 917 -19.79 3.11 -32.43
CA ARG A 917 -19.54 4.43 -33.05
C ARG A 917 -18.23 4.51 -33.87
N ILE A 918 -17.73 3.39 -34.38
CA ILE A 918 -16.51 3.32 -35.21
C ILE A 918 -16.60 4.30 -36.39
N ARG A 919 -15.70 5.29 -36.41
CA ARG A 919 -15.62 6.31 -37.48
C ARG A 919 -14.65 5.90 -38.58
N CYS A 920 -14.77 6.52 -39.74
CA CYS A 920 -13.77 6.47 -40.80
C CYS A 920 -12.41 7.02 -40.32
N PRO A 921 -11.26 6.39 -40.64
CA PRO A 921 -9.92 6.87 -40.25
C PRO A 921 -9.48 8.22 -40.85
N GLY A 922 -10.22 8.78 -41.82
CA GLY A 922 -9.82 10.03 -42.47
C GLY A 922 -9.98 11.26 -41.57
N GLU A 923 -9.03 12.19 -41.64
CA GLU A 923 -8.97 13.39 -40.81
C GLU A 923 -10.29 14.19 -40.85
N GLY A 924 -10.82 14.55 -39.69
CA GLY A 924 -12.10 15.26 -39.56
C GLY A 924 -13.36 14.49 -39.95
N CYS A 925 -13.27 13.21 -40.35
CA CYS A 925 -14.42 12.47 -40.85
C CYS A 925 -15.37 11.99 -39.73
N THR A 926 -16.63 12.41 -39.79
CA THR A 926 -17.69 11.98 -38.85
C THR A 926 -18.46 10.74 -39.32
N ARG A 927 -18.17 10.20 -40.52
CA ARG A 927 -18.95 9.08 -41.08
C ARG A 927 -18.66 7.76 -40.36
N ILE A 928 -19.72 7.03 -40.01
CA ILE A 928 -19.67 5.75 -39.29
C ILE A 928 -19.48 4.58 -40.28
N VAL A 929 -18.74 3.55 -39.85
CA VAL A 929 -18.60 2.28 -40.60
C VAL A 929 -19.87 1.44 -40.46
N ASP A 930 -20.48 1.06 -41.58
CA ASP A 930 -21.66 0.17 -41.60
C ASP A 930 -21.26 -1.31 -41.52
N SER A 931 -22.14 -2.15 -40.94
CA SER A 931 -21.87 -3.58 -40.71
C SER A 931 -21.38 -4.29 -41.97
N LYS A 932 -22.09 -4.14 -43.09
CA LYS A 932 -21.71 -4.73 -44.39
C LYS A 932 -20.34 -4.30 -44.93
N SER A 933 -19.79 -3.17 -44.47
CA SER A 933 -18.41 -2.78 -44.78
C SER A 933 -17.41 -3.47 -43.83
N LEU A 934 -17.77 -3.63 -42.56
CA LEU A 934 -16.99 -4.35 -41.54
C LEU A 934 -16.90 -5.85 -41.85
N ASP A 935 -18.03 -6.48 -42.22
CA ASP A 935 -18.15 -7.89 -42.64
C ASP A 935 -17.23 -8.24 -43.84
N LEU A 936 -16.82 -7.26 -44.63
CA LEU A 936 -15.93 -7.41 -45.79
C LEU A 936 -14.44 -7.12 -45.49
N LEU A 937 -14.13 -6.54 -44.33
CA LEU A 937 -12.78 -6.12 -43.94
C LEU A 937 -12.17 -7.05 -42.87
N VAL A 938 -13.02 -7.58 -41.99
CA VAL A 938 -12.66 -8.16 -40.69
C VAL A 938 -12.70 -9.70 -40.72
N THR A 939 -12.00 -10.37 -39.79
CA THR A 939 -12.02 -11.82 -39.62
C THR A 939 -13.23 -12.31 -38.82
N GLU A 940 -13.60 -13.58 -38.97
CA GLU A 940 -14.78 -14.19 -38.33
C GLU A 940 -14.76 -14.06 -36.79
N GLU A 941 -13.60 -14.24 -36.15
CA GLU A 941 -13.41 -14.06 -34.70
C GLU A 941 -13.65 -12.61 -34.22
N LEU A 942 -13.17 -11.63 -34.99
CA LEU A 942 -13.35 -10.20 -34.69
C LEU A 942 -14.79 -9.74 -34.97
N HIS A 943 -15.45 -10.33 -35.99
CA HIS A 943 -16.86 -10.14 -36.30
C HIS A 943 -17.75 -10.60 -35.13
N ASP A 944 -17.49 -11.78 -34.56
CA ASP A 944 -18.28 -12.30 -33.43
C ASP A 944 -18.06 -11.48 -32.14
N ARG A 945 -16.83 -10.99 -31.90
CA ARG A 945 -16.56 -10.01 -30.84
C ARG A 945 -17.33 -8.70 -31.07
N TYR A 946 -17.36 -8.20 -32.30
CA TYR A 946 -18.11 -6.99 -32.66
C TYR A 946 -19.63 -7.15 -32.46
N HIS A 947 -20.24 -8.26 -32.89
CA HIS A 947 -21.67 -8.53 -32.64
C HIS A 947 -21.98 -8.71 -31.15
N THR A 948 -21.08 -9.30 -30.37
CA THR A 948 -21.21 -9.40 -28.92
C THR A 948 -21.22 -8.02 -28.27
N LEU A 949 -20.31 -7.13 -28.67
CA LEU A 949 -20.25 -5.75 -28.19
C LEU A 949 -21.46 -4.91 -28.66
N LEU A 950 -21.93 -5.07 -29.90
CA LEU A 950 -23.18 -4.44 -30.36
C LEU A 950 -24.39 -4.88 -29.50
N THR A 951 -24.52 -6.18 -29.29
CA THR A 951 -25.61 -6.75 -28.47
C THR A 951 -25.55 -6.21 -27.03
N ARG A 952 -24.33 -6.06 -26.48
CA ARG A 952 -24.09 -5.43 -25.18
C ARG A 952 -24.64 -4.00 -25.12
N THR A 953 -24.33 -3.16 -26.11
CA THR A 953 -24.78 -1.75 -26.12
C THR A 953 -26.31 -1.58 -26.18
N TYR A 954 -27.05 -2.51 -26.80
CA TYR A 954 -28.53 -2.49 -26.80
C TYR A 954 -29.13 -2.72 -25.40
N VAL A 955 -28.48 -3.55 -24.58
CA VAL A 955 -28.89 -3.80 -23.20
C VAL A 955 -28.49 -2.61 -22.32
N ASP A 956 -27.26 -2.10 -22.47
CA ASP A 956 -26.76 -0.97 -21.67
C ASP A 956 -27.53 0.35 -21.93
N ASP A 957 -28.10 0.54 -23.13
CA ASP A 957 -29.00 1.67 -23.47
C ASP A 957 -30.42 1.54 -22.86
N LYS A 958 -30.83 0.35 -22.38
CA LYS A 958 -32.20 0.09 -21.91
C LYS A 958 -32.27 -0.12 -20.39
N GLU A 959 -32.74 0.89 -19.66
CA GLU A 959 -32.86 0.89 -18.19
C GLU A 959 -33.59 -0.33 -17.58
N ASN A 960 -34.46 -1.02 -18.35
CA ASN A 960 -35.21 -2.20 -17.93
C ASN A 960 -34.54 -3.55 -18.25
N LEU A 961 -33.37 -3.56 -18.89
CA LEU A 961 -32.58 -4.77 -19.21
C LEU A 961 -31.18 -4.67 -18.58
N LYS A 962 -30.65 -5.79 -18.10
CA LYS A 962 -29.24 -5.91 -17.66
C LYS A 962 -28.68 -7.29 -17.94
N TRP A 963 -27.39 -7.37 -18.24
CA TRP A 963 -26.65 -8.64 -18.27
C TRP A 963 -26.57 -9.28 -16.89
N CYS A 964 -26.51 -10.61 -16.85
CA CYS A 964 -26.10 -11.34 -15.65
C CYS A 964 -24.60 -11.03 -15.36
N PRO A 965 -24.22 -10.72 -14.10
CA PRO A 965 -22.82 -10.42 -13.75
C PRO A 965 -21.94 -11.66 -13.53
N ALA A 966 -22.48 -12.88 -13.71
CA ALA A 966 -21.70 -14.10 -13.60
C ALA A 966 -20.73 -14.27 -14.80
N PRO A 967 -19.50 -14.77 -14.58
CA PRO A 967 -18.54 -15.02 -15.66
C PRO A 967 -19.12 -15.98 -16.71
N ASP A 968 -18.76 -15.75 -17.97
CA ASP A 968 -19.22 -16.49 -19.17
C ASP A 968 -20.74 -16.55 -19.41
N CYS A 969 -21.55 -15.92 -18.55
CA CYS A 969 -23.00 -15.90 -18.67
C CYS A 969 -23.46 -14.96 -19.78
N LYS A 970 -24.14 -15.50 -20.79
CA LYS A 970 -24.62 -14.75 -21.96
C LYS A 970 -26.08 -14.29 -21.84
N TYR A 971 -26.72 -14.45 -20.68
CA TYR A 971 -28.14 -14.11 -20.50
C TYR A 971 -28.35 -12.68 -19.99
N ALA A 972 -29.39 -12.01 -20.48
CA ALA A 972 -29.88 -10.74 -19.94
C ALA A 972 -31.20 -10.93 -19.20
N VAL A 973 -31.51 -10.05 -18.25
CA VAL A 973 -32.73 -10.07 -17.45
C VAL A 973 -33.51 -8.76 -17.65
N GLU A 974 -34.80 -8.87 -17.97
CA GLU A 974 -35.76 -7.76 -17.97
C GLU A 974 -36.42 -7.63 -16.59
N CYS A 975 -36.46 -6.42 -16.04
CA CYS A 975 -37.12 -6.10 -14.77
C CYS A 975 -37.93 -4.81 -14.88
N GLY A 976 -39.17 -4.83 -14.36
CA GLY A 976 -40.09 -3.67 -14.43
C GLY A 976 -39.84 -2.57 -13.39
N VAL A 977 -38.85 -2.73 -12.50
CA VAL A 977 -38.59 -1.80 -11.39
C VAL A 977 -37.73 -0.62 -11.84
N LYS A 978 -38.25 0.60 -11.62
CA LYS A 978 -37.58 1.84 -12.02
C LYS A 978 -36.55 2.27 -10.97
N SER A 979 -35.52 2.97 -11.39
CA SER A 979 -34.41 3.46 -10.55
C SER A 979 -34.86 4.27 -9.32
N LYS A 980 -36.03 4.90 -9.36
CA LYS A 980 -36.62 5.67 -8.25
C LYS A 980 -37.16 4.79 -7.11
N ASP A 981 -37.51 3.54 -7.40
CA ASP A 981 -38.15 2.61 -6.46
C ASP A 981 -37.13 1.70 -5.75
N LEU A 982 -35.85 1.76 -6.14
CA LEU A 982 -34.72 0.99 -5.56
C LEU A 982 -34.41 1.31 -4.09
N SER A 983 -35.02 2.36 -3.53
CA SER A 983 -34.98 2.72 -2.11
C SER A 983 -36.10 2.06 -1.28
N ARG A 984 -37.12 1.49 -1.93
CA ARG A 984 -38.32 0.88 -1.32
C ARG A 984 -38.52 -0.59 -1.68
N ILE A 985 -37.93 -1.03 -2.78
CA ILE A 985 -37.98 -2.40 -3.29
C ILE A 985 -36.54 -2.83 -3.58
N VAL A 986 -36.19 -4.06 -3.19
CA VAL A 986 -34.91 -4.70 -3.52
C VAL A 986 -35.16 -5.74 -4.62
N PRO A 987 -34.98 -5.39 -5.91
CA PRO A 987 -35.24 -6.31 -7.01
C PRO A 987 -34.10 -7.31 -7.16
N THR A 988 -34.10 -8.35 -6.33
CA THR A 988 -33.32 -9.56 -6.57
C THR A 988 -33.96 -10.33 -7.73
N VAL A 989 -33.15 -10.75 -8.69
CA VAL A 989 -33.56 -11.54 -9.86
C VAL A 989 -32.69 -12.80 -9.95
N HIS A 990 -33.30 -13.88 -10.45
CA HIS A 990 -32.63 -15.16 -10.69
C HIS A 990 -32.33 -15.32 -12.17
N CYS A 991 -31.10 -15.70 -12.53
CA CYS A 991 -30.73 -16.01 -13.91
C CYS A 991 -30.75 -17.53 -14.15
N GLU A 992 -31.03 -17.97 -15.39
CA GLU A 992 -31.09 -19.39 -15.76
C GLU A 992 -29.75 -20.14 -15.55
N CYS A 993 -28.63 -19.44 -15.37
CA CYS A 993 -27.36 -20.00 -14.94
C CYS A 993 -27.26 -20.30 -13.43
N GLY A 994 -28.32 -20.07 -12.65
CA GLY A 994 -28.36 -20.29 -11.19
C GLY A 994 -27.84 -19.11 -10.34
N HIS A 995 -27.55 -17.96 -10.94
CA HIS A 995 -26.98 -16.80 -10.23
C HIS A 995 -28.04 -15.78 -9.77
N ASP A 996 -28.05 -15.48 -8.46
CA ASP A 996 -28.95 -14.52 -7.80
C ASP A 996 -28.28 -13.15 -7.57
N PHE A 997 -28.71 -12.12 -8.29
CA PHE A 997 -28.17 -10.76 -8.19
C PHE A 997 -29.26 -9.69 -8.06
N CYS A 998 -28.92 -8.51 -7.53
CA CYS A 998 -29.84 -7.39 -7.52
C CYS A 998 -29.79 -6.61 -8.84
N PHE A 999 -30.93 -6.52 -9.53
CA PHE A 999 -31.07 -5.71 -10.74
C PHE A 999 -30.74 -4.23 -10.50
N GLY A 1000 -30.91 -3.72 -9.27
CA GLY A 1000 -30.57 -2.34 -8.91
C GLY A 1000 -29.06 -2.05 -8.98
N CYS A 1001 -28.25 -2.80 -8.23
CA CYS A 1001 -26.82 -2.51 -8.01
C CYS A 1001 -25.83 -3.55 -8.59
N THR A 1002 -26.31 -4.60 -9.26
CA THR A 1002 -25.54 -5.72 -9.86
C THR A 1002 -24.66 -6.54 -8.90
N LEU A 1003 -24.75 -6.31 -7.58
CA LEU A 1003 -24.17 -7.18 -6.56
C LEU A 1003 -25.03 -8.42 -6.31
N ASN A 1004 -24.44 -9.46 -5.71
CA ASN A 1004 -25.13 -10.64 -5.18
C ASN A 1004 -26.35 -10.27 -4.31
N ASN A 1005 -27.35 -11.14 -4.24
CA ASN A 1005 -28.58 -10.93 -3.45
C ASN A 1005 -28.29 -10.35 -2.06
N HIS A 1006 -28.85 -9.16 -1.79
CA HIS A 1006 -28.59 -8.37 -0.58
C HIS A 1006 -29.86 -7.99 0.20
N GLN A 1007 -30.94 -8.77 0.06
CA GLN A 1007 -32.15 -8.59 0.86
C GLN A 1007 -31.86 -8.82 2.36
N PRO A 1008 -32.39 -8.00 3.28
CA PRO A 1008 -33.41 -6.96 3.08
C PRO A 1008 -32.87 -5.55 2.77
N ALA A 1009 -31.56 -5.34 2.66
CA ALA A 1009 -30.97 -4.01 2.60
C ALA A 1009 -31.24 -3.29 1.25
N PRO A 1010 -31.75 -2.04 1.23
CA PRO A 1010 -31.88 -1.23 0.02
C PRO A 1010 -30.53 -0.93 -0.65
N CYS A 1011 -30.54 -0.77 -1.98
CA CYS A 1011 -29.33 -0.56 -2.79
C CYS A 1011 -28.47 0.63 -2.32
N SER A 1012 -29.09 1.70 -1.82
CA SER A 1012 -28.41 2.89 -1.32
C SER A 1012 -27.69 2.67 0.02
N LEU A 1013 -28.23 1.82 0.91
CA LEU A 1013 -27.53 1.41 2.12
C LEU A 1013 -26.41 0.43 1.81
N VAL A 1014 -26.62 -0.50 0.88
CA VAL A 1014 -25.57 -1.45 0.45
C VAL A 1014 -24.36 -0.73 -0.13
N LYS A 1015 -24.55 0.25 -1.01
CA LYS A 1015 -23.43 1.06 -1.54
C LYS A 1015 -22.68 1.82 -0.43
N LYS A 1016 -23.40 2.39 0.54
CA LYS A 1016 -22.80 3.10 1.69
C LYS A 1016 -22.09 2.14 2.66
N TRP A 1017 -22.57 0.91 2.82
CA TRP A 1017 -21.93 -0.13 3.62
C TRP A 1017 -20.66 -0.66 2.95
N VAL A 1018 -20.73 -1.01 1.66
CA VAL A 1018 -19.58 -1.53 0.89
C VAL A 1018 -18.47 -0.48 0.84
N LYS A 1019 -18.76 0.76 0.46
CA LYS A 1019 -17.75 1.83 0.52
C LYS A 1019 -17.19 2.02 1.94
N LYS A 1020 -18.02 1.97 2.98
CA LYS A 1020 -17.49 2.06 4.35
C LYS A 1020 -16.57 0.88 4.72
N CYS A 1021 -16.87 -0.33 4.25
CA CYS A 1021 -15.98 -1.48 4.42
C CYS A 1021 -14.70 -1.39 3.60
N GLU A 1022 -14.68 -0.65 2.50
CA GLU A 1022 -13.47 -0.30 1.74
C GLU A 1022 -12.67 0.77 2.51
N ASP A 1023 -13.30 1.90 2.86
CA ASP A 1023 -12.71 3.04 3.58
C ASP A 1023 -12.08 2.65 4.94
N ASP A 1024 -12.72 1.77 5.73
CA ASP A 1024 -12.25 1.34 7.07
C ASP A 1024 -11.44 0.01 7.04
N SER A 1025 -11.16 -0.58 5.86
CA SER A 1025 -10.71 -1.97 5.69
C SER A 1025 -9.40 -2.32 6.42
N GLU A 1026 -8.36 -1.50 6.26
CA GLU A 1026 -6.99 -1.81 6.69
C GLU A 1026 -6.87 -1.96 8.21
N THR A 1027 -7.54 -1.08 8.96
CA THR A 1027 -7.55 -1.13 10.44
C THR A 1027 -8.40 -2.28 10.97
N ALA A 1028 -9.50 -2.62 10.29
CA ALA A 1028 -10.41 -3.67 10.73
C ALA A 1028 -9.82 -5.08 10.55
N ASN A 1029 -9.20 -5.35 9.41
CA ASN A 1029 -8.65 -6.67 9.07
C ASN A 1029 -7.50 -7.10 10.00
N TRP A 1030 -6.68 -6.16 10.46
CA TRP A 1030 -5.54 -6.44 11.36
C TRP A 1030 -5.98 -6.92 12.75
N ILE A 1031 -7.09 -6.40 13.27
CA ILE A 1031 -7.59 -6.72 14.62
C ILE A 1031 -8.41 -8.02 14.63
N SER A 1032 -9.02 -8.41 13.50
CA SER A 1032 -9.92 -9.57 13.41
C SER A 1032 -9.30 -10.80 12.73
N ALA A 1033 -8.02 -11.07 12.98
CA ALA A 1033 -7.33 -12.27 12.50
C ALA A 1033 -8.07 -13.57 12.92
N ASN A 1034 -7.89 -14.66 12.16
CA ASN A 1034 -8.70 -15.90 12.22
C ASN A 1034 -8.58 -16.73 13.53
N THR A 1035 -7.82 -16.24 14.51
CA THR A 1035 -7.52 -16.86 15.80
C THR A 1035 -8.08 -16.01 16.96
N LYS A 1036 -8.82 -16.62 17.89
CA LYS A 1036 -9.24 -15.97 19.15
C LYS A 1036 -8.83 -16.79 20.37
N GLU A 1037 -8.65 -16.14 21.50
CA GLU A 1037 -8.36 -16.81 22.77
C GLU A 1037 -9.64 -17.33 23.45
N CYS A 1038 -9.57 -18.52 24.04
CA CYS A 1038 -10.67 -19.08 24.84
C CYS A 1038 -10.90 -18.26 26.13
N PRO A 1039 -12.11 -17.73 26.38
CA PRO A 1039 -12.39 -16.83 27.51
C PRO A 1039 -12.28 -17.48 28.91
N ASN A 1040 -12.02 -18.79 28.98
CA ASN A 1040 -11.86 -19.54 30.23
C ASN A 1040 -10.45 -20.15 30.42
N CYS A 1041 -9.57 -20.12 29.41
CA CYS A 1041 -8.22 -20.72 29.53
C CYS A 1041 -7.13 -20.15 28.60
N ASN A 1042 -7.44 -19.08 27.85
CA ASN A 1042 -6.54 -18.36 26.96
C ASN A 1042 -5.79 -19.22 25.92
N SER A 1043 -6.28 -20.43 25.65
CA SER A 1043 -5.85 -21.22 24.51
C SER A 1043 -6.31 -20.53 23.23
N THR A 1044 -5.42 -20.36 22.26
CA THR A 1044 -5.79 -19.98 20.89
C THR A 1044 -6.73 -21.02 20.28
N ILE A 1045 -7.72 -20.54 19.54
CA ILE A 1045 -8.75 -21.31 18.82
C ILE A 1045 -8.95 -20.67 17.46
N GLU A 1046 -8.95 -21.50 16.41
CA GLU A 1046 -9.26 -21.13 15.03
C GLU A 1046 -10.69 -21.55 14.68
N LYS A 1047 -11.37 -20.78 13.83
CA LYS A 1047 -12.73 -21.12 13.37
C LYS A 1047 -12.68 -22.18 12.26
N ASN A 1048 -12.86 -23.44 12.63
CA ASN A 1048 -12.79 -24.59 11.71
C ASN A 1048 -14.15 -25.08 11.17
N GLY A 1049 -15.23 -24.32 11.39
CA GLY A 1049 -16.61 -24.67 11.03
C GLY A 1049 -17.47 -23.42 10.77
N GLY A 1050 -18.63 -23.60 10.17
CA GLY A 1050 -19.57 -22.51 9.90
C GLY A 1050 -20.33 -22.05 11.14
N CYS A 1051 -20.54 -22.94 12.11
CA CYS A 1051 -21.27 -22.66 13.34
C CYS A 1051 -20.55 -21.63 14.23
N ASN A 1052 -21.33 -20.80 14.93
CA ASN A 1052 -20.83 -19.85 15.92
C ASN A 1052 -20.78 -20.39 17.36
N HIS A 1053 -21.27 -21.62 17.59
CA HIS A 1053 -21.08 -22.38 18.82
C HIS A 1053 -19.67 -23.01 18.82
N MET A 1054 -18.84 -22.75 19.84
CA MET A 1054 -17.52 -23.36 19.96
C MET A 1054 -17.26 -23.99 21.33
N THR A 1055 -16.78 -25.23 21.32
CA THR A 1055 -16.32 -25.96 22.50
C THR A 1055 -14.80 -25.96 22.56
N CYS A 1056 -14.20 -25.41 23.62
CA CYS A 1056 -12.74 -25.37 23.75
C CYS A 1056 -12.15 -26.77 23.96
N ARG A 1057 -11.27 -27.24 23.07
CA ARG A 1057 -10.59 -28.55 23.19
C ARG A 1057 -9.86 -28.75 24.53
N LYS A 1058 -9.27 -27.68 25.09
CA LYS A 1058 -8.42 -27.72 26.31
C LYS A 1058 -9.22 -27.73 27.62
N CYS A 1059 -10.31 -26.96 27.73
CA CYS A 1059 -11.08 -26.82 28.98
C CYS A 1059 -12.55 -27.26 28.88
N ARG A 1060 -13.01 -27.70 27.70
CA ARG A 1060 -14.40 -28.12 27.38
C ARG A 1060 -15.48 -27.08 27.66
N ASN A 1061 -15.12 -25.81 27.83
CA ASN A 1061 -16.10 -24.72 27.96
C ASN A 1061 -16.75 -24.39 26.61
N GLU A 1062 -18.08 -24.23 26.62
CA GLU A 1062 -18.91 -23.86 25.47
C GLU A 1062 -19.18 -22.35 25.46
N PHE A 1063 -18.85 -21.69 24.34
CA PHE A 1063 -18.97 -20.24 24.20
C PHE A 1063 -19.32 -19.84 22.77
N CYS A 1064 -19.82 -18.62 22.60
CA CYS A 1064 -20.11 -18.03 21.29
C CYS A 1064 -18.87 -17.33 20.73
N TRP A 1065 -18.49 -17.67 19.48
CA TRP A 1065 -17.35 -17.06 18.78
C TRP A 1065 -17.46 -15.53 18.62
N MET A 1066 -18.68 -14.96 18.66
CA MET A 1066 -18.91 -13.54 18.40
C MET A 1066 -18.81 -12.66 19.64
N CYS A 1067 -19.46 -13.02 20.75
CA CYS A 1067 -19.45 -12.21 21.98
C CYS A 1067 -18.50 -12.74 23.07
N MET A 1068 -17.90 -13.91 22.87
CA MET A 1068 -17.10 -14.64 23.87
C MET A 1068 -17.87 -15.02 25.16
N GLY A 1069 -19.19 -14.82 25.18
CA GLY A 1069 -20.10 -15.21 26.27
C GLY A 1069 -20.48 -16.68 26.22
N LYS A 1070 -21.04 -17.19 27.32
CA LYS A 1070 -21.43 -18.61 27.47
C LYS A 1070 -22.53 -18.99 26.49
N TRP A 1071 -22.42 -20.17 25.89
CA TRP A 1071 -23.44 -20.64 24.95
C TRP A 1071 -24.80 -20.87 25.64
N SER A 1072 -24.79 -21.38 26.88
CA SER A 1072 -26.00 -21.68 27.68
C SER A 1072 -26.94 -20.50 27.96
N GLU A 1073 -26.49 -19.26 27.77
CA GLU A 1073 -27.30 -18.04 27.96
C GLU A 1073 -27.96 -17.58 26.64
N HIS A 1074 -27.44 -18.02 25.48
CA HIS A 1074 -28.01 -17.74 24.17
C HIS A 1074 -29.36 -18.46 24.00
N GLY A 1075 -30.31 -17.82 23.32
CA GLY A 1075 -31.70 -18.29 23.19
C GLY A 1075 -32.63 -17.93 24.36
N THR A 1076 -32.11 -17.39 25.46
CA THR A 1076 -32.96 -16.78 26.50
C THR A 1076 -33.48 -15.41 26.07
N SER A 1077 -34.65 -15.00 26.57
CA SER A 1077 -35.23 -13.68 26.26
C SER A 1077 -34.41 -12.50 26.81
N TRP A 1078 -33.59 -12.74 27.84
CA TRP A 1078 -32.76 -11.72 28.49
C TRP A 1078 -31.42 -11.48 27.78
N TYR A 1079 -30.78 -12.54 27.26
CA TYR A 1079 -29.46 -12.43 26.63
C TYR A 1079 -29.56 -12.06 25.13
N ASN A 1080 -28.89 -10.99 24.72
CA ASN A 1080 -29.01 -10.41 23.37
C ASN A 1080 -27.62 -10.24 22.71
N CYS A 1081 -27.16 -11.27 22.01
CA CYS A 1081 -25.85 -11.26 21.33
C CYS A 1081 -25.81 -10.34 20.10
N ASN A 1082 -26.94 -10.11 19.43
CA ASN A 1082 -27.02 -9.32 18.20
C ASN A 1082 -27.13 -7.80 18.44
N ARG A 1083 -27.83 -7.39 19.50
CA ARG A 1083 -28.10 -5.97 19.81
C ARG A 1083 -26.84 -5.25 20.28
N PHE A 1084 -26.69 -3.97 19.93
CA PHE A 1084 -25.61 -3.09 20.42
C PHE A 1084 -26.12 -2.21 21.57
N GLU A 1085 -25.42 -2.22 22.72
CA GLU A 1085 -25.78 -1.39 23.88
C GLU A 1085 -25.02 -0.07 23.92
N GLU A 1086 -25.74 1.02 23.64
CA GLU A 1086 -25.21 2.39 23.76
C GLU A 1086 -25.11 2.80 25.24
N LYS A 1087 -23.90 2.76 25.81
CA LYS A 1087 -23.58 3.20 27.18
C LYS A 1087 -24.18 4.58 27.47
N SER A 1088 -25.02 4.67 28.50
CA SER A 1088 -25.84 5.86 28.76
C SER A 1088 -25.19 6.87 29.73
N GLY A 1089 -24.93 8.07 29.22
CA GLY A 1089 -25.13 9.29 30.01
C GLY A 1089 -24.12 9.69 31.08
N SER A 1090 -22.82 9.81 30.76
CA SER A 1090 -21.95 10.76 31.47
C SER A 1090 -20.74 11.25 30.65
N GLU A 1091 -20.00 10.32 30.02
CA GLU A 1091 -18.72 10.61 29.34
C GLU A 1091 -18.87 11.20 27.92
N ALA A 1092 -20.06 11.14 27.32
CA ALA A 1092 -20.32 11.50 25.92
C ALA A 1092 -20.32 13.02 25.59
N ARG A 1093 -19.55 13.83 26.34
CA ARG A 1093 -19.39 15.28 26.09
C ARG A 1093 -18.35 15.59 25.02
N ASP A 1094 -17.28 14.81 24.95
CA ASP A 1094 -16.16 15.08 24.06
C ASP A 1094 -16.36 14.50 22.65
N ALA A 1095 -15.86 15.22 21.63
CA ALA A 1095 -15.95 14.76 20.24
C ALA A 1095 -15.21 13.43 20.01
N GLN A 1096 -14.09 13.23 20.71
CA GLN A 1096 -13.31 11.99 20.67
C GLN A 1096 -14.10 10.79 21.24
N ALA A 1097 -14.92 11.00 22.29
CA ALA A 1097 -15.78 9.94 22.84
C ALA A 1097 -16.85 9.50 21.83
N LYS A 1098 -17.44 10.45 21.07
CA LYS A 1098 -18.41 10.15 20.00
C LYS A 1098 -17.77 9.41 18.83
N SER A 1099 -16.55 9.79 18.44
CA SER A 1099 -15.77 9.08 17.41
C SER A 1099 -15.50 7.63 17.84
N ARG A 1100 -14.99 7.40 19.06
CA ARG A 1100 -14.77 6.05 19.61
C ARG A 1100 -16.07 5.24 19.70
N GLN A 1101 -17.18 5.83 20.14
CA GLN A 1101 -18.49 5.17 20.18
C GLN A 1101 -19.00 4.80 18.79
N SER A 1102 -18.75 5.63 17.76
CA SER A 1102 -19.14 5.33 16.38
C SER A 1102 -18.30 4.22 15.74
N LEU A 1103 -17.03 4.08 16.14
CA LEU A 1103 -16.13 3.00 15.78
C LEU A 1103 -16.49 1.70 16.51
N GLU A 1104 -16.73 1.73 17.83
CA GLU A 1104 -17.24 0.59 18.61
C GLU A 1104 -18.54 0.05 18.00
N ARG A 1105 -19.48 0.95 17.62
CA ARG A 1105 -20.71 0.58 16.91
C ARG A 1105 -20.40 -0.03 15.55
N TYR A 1106 -19.53 0.57 14.72
CA TYR A 1106 -19.18 0.01 13.41
C TYR A 1106 -18.59 -1.41 13.53
N LEU A 1107 -17.59 -1.60 14.40
CA LEU A 1107 -16.94 -2.89 14.63
C LEU A 1107 -17.94 -3.96 15.11
N HIS A 1108 -18.94 -3.61 15.93
CA HIS A 1108 -19.99 -4.56 16.34
C HIS A 1108 -20.79 -5.13 15.15
N TYR A 1109 -21.19 -4.29 14.20
CA TYR A 1109 -21.95 -4.74 13.03
C TYR A 1109 -21.04 -5.33 11.94
N TYR A 1110 -19.83 -4.78 11.73
CA TYR A 1110 -18.85 -5.30 10.77
C TYR A 1110 -18.39 -6.73 11.11
N ASN A 1111 -18.00 -6.98 12.36
CA ASN A 1111 -17.56 -8.32 12.77
C ASN A 1111 -18.65 -9.38 12.53
N ARG A 1112 -19.94 -9.04 12.69
CA ARG A 1112 -21.06 -9.97 12.44
C ARG A 1112 -21.36 -10.15 10.94
N PHE A 1113 -21.27 -9.08 10.15
CA PHE A 1113 -21.33 -9.13 8.69
C PHE A 1113 -20.24 -10.03 8.09
N ALA A 1114 -18.97 -9.79 8.46
CA ALA A 1114 -17.83 -10.57 8.00
C ALA A 1114 -17.88 -12.03 8.49
N ASN A 1115 -18.28 -12.26 9.74
CA ASN A 1115 -18.41 -13.61 10.28
C ASN A 1115 -19.49 -14.46 9.57
N HIS A 1116 -20.64 -13.88 9.20
CA HIS A 1116 -21.64 -14.63 8.41
C HIS A 1116 -21.20 -14.90 6.97
N GLU A 1117 -20.39 -14.01 6.37
CA GLU A 1117 -19.73 -14.27 5.09
C GLU A 1117 -18.70 -15.41 5.20
N GLN A 1118 -17.88 -15.44 6.25
CA GLN A 1118 -16.95 -16.53 6.49
C GLN A 1118 -17.69 -17.85 6.74
N SER A 1119 -18.74 -17.85 7.58
CA SER A 1119 -19.59 -19.02 7.81
C SER A 1119 -20.23 -19.55 6.53
N ALA A 1120 -20.75 -18.67 5.66
CA ALA A 1120 -21.37 -19.10 4.40
C ALA A 1120 -20.37 -19.75 3.42
N LYS A 1121 -19.08 -19.35 3.46
CA LYS A 1121 -18.01 -20.05 2.72
C LYS A 1121 -17.71 -21.41 3.34
N LEU A 1122 -17.52 -21.46 4.67
CA LEU A 1122 -17.22 -22.70 5.39
C LEU A 1122 -18.34 -23.75 5.28
N ASP A 1123 -19.61 -23.35 5.31
CA ASP A 1123 -20.77 -24.24 5.09
C ASP A 1123 -20.78 -24.82 3.67
N LYS A 1124 -20.42 -24.01 2.66
CA LYS A 1124 -20.32 -24.47 1.26
C LYS A 1124 -19.20 -25.50 1.10
N ASP A 1125 -18.04 -25.26 1.71
CA ASP A 1125 -16.91 -26.20 1.67
C ASP A 1125 -17.21 -27.48 2.47
N LEU A 1126 -17.92 -27.37 3.60
CA LEU A 1126 -18.40 -28.51 4.38
C LEU A 1126 -19.41 -29.34 3.58
N TYR A 1127 -20.34 -28.69 2.87
CA TYR A 1127 -21.28 -29.36 1.97
C TYR A 1127 -20.54 -30.12 0.86
N LEU A 1128 -19.62 -29.49 0.13
CA LEU A 1128 -18.86 -30.13 -0.95
C LEU A 1128 -18.00 -31.31 -0.46
N LYS A 1129 -17.46 -31.24 0.77
CA LYS A 1129 -16.75 -32.36 1.42
C LYS A 1129 -17.70 -33.48 1.83
N THR A 1130 -18.90 -33.14 2.28
CA THR A 1130 -19.94 -34.10 2.69
C THR A 1130 -20.55 -34.81 1.49
N GLU A 1131 -20.85 -34.08 0.41
CA GLU A 1131 -21.38 -34.63 -0.84
C GLU A 1131 -20.46 -35.70 -1.43
N LYS A 1132 -19.16 -35.39 -1.59
CA LYS A 1132 -18.16 -36.36 -2.08
C LYS A 1132 -18.10 -37.63 -1.23
N LYS A 1133 -18.10 -37.48 0.10
CA LYS A 1133 -18.13 -38.63 1.03
C LYS A 1133 -19.46 -39.40 0.96
N MET A 1134 -20.58 -38.73 0.71
CA MET A 1134 -21.88 -39.38 0.53
C MET A 1134 -21.99 -40.10 -0.80
N GLN A 1135 -21.42 -39.59 -1.90
CA GLN A 1135 -21.31 -40.32 -3.16
C GLN A 1135 -20.44 -41.59 -3.02
N GLN A 1136 -19.33 -41.52 -2.27
CA GLN A 1136 -18.52 -42.69 -1.93
C GLN A 1136 -19.28 -43.70 -1.05
N LEU A 1137 -20.00 -43.23 -0.01
CA LEU A 1137 -20.84 -44.07 0.86
C LEU A 1137 -22.10 -44.62 0.15
N GLN A 1138 -22.60 -43.95 -0.88
CA GLN A 1138 -23.72 -44.43 -1.69
C GLN A 1138 -23.33 -45.70 -2.44
N ASN A 1139 -22.12 -45.73 -3.00
CA ASN A 1139 -21.57 -46.88 -3.73
C ASN A 1139 -21.32 -48.10 -2.82
N SER A 1140 -21.07 -47.90 -1.52
CA SER A 1140 -20.75 -48.98 -0.57
C SER A 1140 -21.92 -49.40 0.35
N SER A 1141 -22.86 -48.50 0.65
CA SER A 1141 -23.93 -48.74 1.63
C SER A 1141 -25.36 -48.74 1.08
N GLY A 1142 -25.55 -48.56 -0.24
CA GLY A 1142 -26.83 -48.82 -0.92
C GLY A 1142 -27.97 -47.83 -0.62
N MET A 1143 -27.66 -46.64 -0.10
CA MET A 1143 -28.64 -45.57 0.10
C MET A 1143 -29.18 -45.04 -1.24
N SER A 1144 -30.44 -44.60 -1.25
CA SER A 1144 -31.08 -44.10 -2.47
C SER A 1144 -30.71 -42.65 -2.79
N TRP A 1145 -30.71 -42.29 -4.08
CA TRP A 1145 -30.43 -40.92 -4.54
C TRP A 1145 -31.36 -39.86 -3.92
N ILE A 1146 -32.60 -40.25 -3.62
CA ILE A 1146 -33.62 -39.42 -2.95
C ILE A 1146 -33.19 -39.03 -1.52
N GLU A 1147 -32.30 -39.80 -0.90
CA GLU A 1147 -31.83 -39.56 0.47
C GLU A 1147 -30.65 -38.58 0.57
N VAL A 1148 -30.07 -38.15 -0.55
CA VAL A 1148 -29.07 -37.07 -0.57
C VAL A 1148 -29.73 -35.71 -0.87
N GLN A 1149 -30.81 -35.69 -1.65
CA GLN A 1149 -31.47 -34.46 -2.12
C GLN A 1149 -32.00 -33.56 -0.99
N PHE A 1150 -32.34 -34.09 0.19
CA PHE A 1150 -32.79 -33.26 1.32
C PHE A 1150 -31.65 -32.43 1.95
N LEU A 1151 -30.40 -32.90 1.86
CA LEU A 1151 -29.22 -32.21 2.38
C LEU A 1151 -28.78 -31.08 1.45
N ASP A 1152 -28.95 -31.24 0.14
CA ASP A 1152 -28.82 -30.17 -0.85
C ASP A 1152 -29.80 -29.01 -0.55
N GLN A 1153 -31.10 -29.33 -0.42
CA GLN A 1153 -32.12 -28.35 -0.07
C GLN A 1153 -31.84 -27.65 1.28
N ALA A 1154 -31.38 -28.39 2.28
CA ALA A 1154 -31.02 -27.84 3.59
C ALA A 1154 -29.74 -26.97 3.54
N SER A 1155 -28.75 -27.35 2.74
CA SER A 1155 -27.52 -26.57 2.48
C SER A 1155 -27.84 -25.25 1.76
N HIS A 1156 -28.62 -25.29 0.68
CA HIS A 1156 -29.08 -24.08 -0.01
C HIS A 1156 -29.95 -23.19 0.89
N ALA A 1157 -30.83 -23.77 1.71
CA ALA A 1157 -31.60 -23.00 2.69
C ALA A 1157 -30.70 -22.33 3.73
N LEU A 1158 -29.69 -23.03 4.26
CA LEU A 1158 -28.70 -22.50 5.21
C LEU A 1158 -27.90 -21.33 4.59
N GLN A 1159 -27.35 -21.52 3.39
CA GLN A 1159 -26.61 -20.50 2.64
C GLN A 1159 -27.47 -19.25 2.38
N GLN A 1160 -28.71 -19.42 1.91
CA GLN A 1160 -29.64 -18.31 1.70
C GLN A 1160 -30.00 -17.59 3.01
N CYS A 1161 -30.15 -18.32 4.13
CA CYS A 1161 -30.41 -17.70 5.43
C CYS A 1161 -29.18 -16.94 5.96
N ARG A 1162 -27.96 -17.47 5.79
CA ARG A 1162 -26.72 -16.76 6.16
C ARG A 1162 -26.48 -15.52 5.30
N GLN A 1163 -26.78 -15.56 4.01
CA GLN A 1163 -26.73 -14.37 3.15
C GLN A 1163 -27.73 -13.30 3.62
N VAL A 1164 -28.96 -13.66 3.97
CA VAL A 1164 -29.92 -12.70 4.56
C VAL A 1164 -29.42 -12.17 5.91
N LEU A 1165 -28.87 -13.02 6.79
CA LEU A 1165 -28.31 -12.58 8.07
C LEU A 1165 -27.15 -11.60 7.89
N LYS A 1166 -26.22 -11.84 6.95
CA LYS A 1166 -25.17 -10.89 6.56
C LYS A 1166 -25.73 -9.49 6.31
N TRP A 1167 -26.78 -9.38 5.49
CA TRP A 1167 -27.36 -8.07 5.13
C TRP A 1167 -28.33 -7.49 6.16
N THR A 1168 -28.90 -8.29 7.07
CA THR A 1168 -29.64 -7.74 8.23
C THR A 1168 -28.74 -6.92 9.15
N TYR A 1169 -27.49 -7.31 9.35
CA TYR A 1169 -26.54 -6.52 10.15
C TYR A 1169 -26.14 -5.21 9.47
N ALA A 1170 -25.92 -5.21 8.15
CA ALA A 1170 -25.70 -3.97 7.39
C ALA A 1170 -26.93 -3.03 7.42
N PHE A 1171 -28.14 -3.58 7.38
CA PHE A 1171 -29.38 -2.81 7.52
C PHE A 1171 -29.55 -2.22 8.93
N ALA A 1172 -29.29 -3.03 9.97
CA ALA A 1172 -29.39 -2.65 11.38
C ALA A 1172 -28.44 -1.51 11.76
N TYR A 1173 -27.21 -1.49 11.22
CA TYR A 1173 -26.23 -0.43 11.51
C TYR A 1173 -26.78 0.97 11.23
N TYR A 1174 -27.46 1.14 10.09
CA TYR A 1174 -28.06 2.41 9.67
C TYR A 1174 -29.45 2.69 10.26
N LEU A 1175 -30.03 1.77 11.03
CA LEU A 1175 -31.40 1.87 11.54
C LEU A 1175 -31.47 2.77 12.79
N ALA A 1176 -32.47 3.65 12.84
CA ALA A 1176 -32.70 4.54 13.98
C ALA A 1176 -33.62 3.86 15.01
N ARG A 1177 -33.12 3.64 16.23
CA ARG A 1177 -33.80 2.90 17.31
C ARG A 1177 -35.26 3.33 17.51
N ASN A 1178 -36.18 2.38 17.40
CA ASN A 1178 -37.62 2.54 17.64
C ASN A 1178 -38.29 1.14 17.79
N ASN A 1179 -39.58 1.07 18.13
CA ASN A 1179 -40.27 -0.21 18.35
C ASN A 1179 -40.18 -1.20 17.17
N LEU A 1180 -40.11 -0.72 15.91
CA LEU A 1180 -39.91 -1.59 14.74
C LEU A 1180 -38.48 -2.15 14.67
N THR A 1181 -37.48 -1.43 15.20
CA THR A 1181 -36.10 -1.96 15.26
C THR A 1181 -35.97 -3.05 16.31
N GLU A 1182 -36.70 -2.96 17.42
CA GLU A 1182 -36.74 -4.02 18.44
C GLU A 1182 -37.39 -5.30 17.88
N ILE A 1183 -38.53 -5.16 17.20
CA ILE A 1183 -39.20 -6.28 16.50
C ILE A 1183 -38.28 -6.88 15.42
N PHE A 1184 -37.53 -6.05 14.69
CA PHE A 1184 -36.55 -6.51 13.71
C PHE A 1184 -35.36 -7.24 14.35
N GLU A 1185 -34.81 -6.73 15.46
CA GLU A 1185 -33.72 -7.37 16.21
C GLU A 1185 -34.16 -8.71 16.83
N ASP A 1186 -35.43 -8.86 17.23
CA ASP A 1186 -35.97 -10.14 17.70
C ASP A 1186 -36.22 -11.14 16.55
N ASN A 1187 -36.77 -10.68 15.42
CA ASN A 1187 -36.89 -11.52 14.21
C ASN A 1187 -35.50 -11.97 13.68
N GLN A 1188 -34.49 -11.09 13.79
CA GLN A 1188 -33.10 -11.42 13.46
C GLN A 1188 -32.53 -12.48 14.41
N LYS A 1189 -32.71 -12.30 15.73
CA LYS A 1189 -32.28 -13.25 16.76
C LYS A 1189 -32.90 -14.64 16.58
N ASP A 1190 -34.20 -14.70 16.28
CA ASP A 1190 -34.92 -15.95 15.99
C ASP A 1190 -34.39 -16.65 14.72
N LEU A 1191 -34.01 -15.90 13.68
CA LEU A 1191 -33.42 -16.46 12.46
C LEU A 1191 -31.96 -16.90 12.67
N GLU A 1192 -31.15 -16.12 13.38
CA GLU A 1192 -29.76 -16.45 13.71
C GLU A 1192 -29.68 -17.73 14.55
N MET A 1193 -30.49 -17.82 15.62
CA MET A 1193 -30.58 -19.03 16.42
C MET A 1193 -31.06 -20.23 15.61
N ALA A 1194 -32.01 -20.06 14.68
CA ALA A 1194 -32.43 -21.16 13.79
C ALA A 1194 -31.28 -21.64 12.89
N VAL A 1195 -30.52 -20.70 12.31
CA VAL A 1195 -29.38 -20.95 11.42
C VAL A 1195 -28.23 -21.65 12.14
N GLU A 1196 -27.79 -21.18 13.31
CA GLU A 1196 -26.70 -21.85 14.04
C GLU A 1196 -27.10 -23.25 14.52
N ASN A 1197 -28.36 -23.46 14.93
CA ASN A 1197 -28.89 -24.79 15.24
C ASN A 1197 -28.81 -25.74 14.03
N LEU A 1198 -29.13 -25.26 12.83
CA LEU A 1198 -29.03 -26.06 11.61
C LEU A 1198 -27.56 -26.33 11.22
N SER A 1199 -26.69 -25.33 11.39
CA SER A 1199 -25.23 -25.44 11.17
C SER A 1199 -24.59 -26.50 12.07
N GLU A 1200 -24.92 -26.52 13.36
CA GLU A 1200 -24.42 -27.52 14.32
C GLU A 1200 -24.82 -28.96 13.95
N MET A 1201 -25.98 -29.13 13.28
CA MET A 1201 -26.41 -30.45 12.79
C MET A 1201 -25.60 -30.93 11.59
N PHE A 1202 -25.13 -30.02 10.73
CA PHE A 1202 -24.24 -30.34 9.61
C PHE A 1202 -22.79 -30.64 10.03
N GLU A 1203 -22.34 -30.13 11.18
CA GLU A 1203 -20.99 -30.37 11.72
C GLU A 1203 -20.85 -31.70 12.48
N LYS A 1204 -21.94 -32.47 12.65
CA LYS A 1204 -21.94 -33.77 13.33
C LYS A 1204 -21.46 -34.91 12.40
N PRO A 1205 -20.88 -36.00 12.95
CA PRO A 1205 -20.34 -37.10 12.14
C PRO A 1205 -21.39 -37.71 11.20
N ILE A 1206 -20.97 -38.05 9.97
CA ILE A 1206 -21.87 -38.47 8.88
C ILE A 1206 -22.72 -39.69 9.25
N ASP A 1207 -22.19 -40.61 10.06
CA ASP A 1207 -22.92 -41.80 10.52
C ASP A 1207 -24.16 -41.48 11.37
N GLN A 1208 -24.17 -40.32 12.05
CA GLN A 1208 -25.27 -39.85 12.89
C GLN A 1208 -26.32 -39.04 12.10
N LEU A 1209 -26.01 -38.59 10.87
CA LEU A 1209 -26.94 -37.81 10.04
C LEU A 1209 -28.18 -38.60 9.59
N LYS A 1210 -28.10 -39.94 9.59
CA LYS A 1210 -29.20 -40.82 9.16
C LYS A 1210 -30.40 -40.73 10.10
N ASP A 1211 -30.15 -40.72 11.41
CA ASP A 1211 -31.18 -40.61 12.45
C ASP A 1211 -31.73 -39.18 12.55
N LEU A 1212 -30.91 -38.16 12.23
CA LEU A 1212 -31.26 -36.74 12.30
C LEU A 1212 -32.07 -36.21 11.10
N LYS A 1213 -32.41 -37.06 10.12
CA LYS A 1213 -33.07 -36.66 8.86
C LYS A 1213 -34.36 -35.86 9.06
N VAL A 1214 -35.20 -36.24 10.02
CA VAL A 1214 -36.47 -35.54 10.31
C VAL A 1214 -36.19 -34.17 10.93
N ASP A 1215 -35.30 -34.11 11.93
CA ASP A 1215 -34.92 -32.87 12.59
C ASP A 1215 -34.29 -31.86 11.61
N ILE A 1216 -33.42 -32.33 10.68
CA ILE A 1216 -32.81 -31.48 9.65
C ILE A 1216 -33.89 -30.88 8.73
N LEU A 1217 -34.86 -31.68 8.30
CA LEU A 1217 -35.99 -31.20 7.48
C LEU A 1217 -36.86 -30.18 8.22
N ASP A 1218 -37.22 -30.46 9.48
CA ASP A 1218 -38.04 -29.55 10.28
C ASP A 1218 -37.31 -28.23 10.57
N LYS A 1219 -36.03 -28.28 10.95
CA LYS A 1219 -35.17 -27.10 11.16
C LYS A 1219 -34.95 -26.32 9.86
N THR A 1220 -34.80 -26.99 8.72
CA THR A 1220 -34.72 -26.36 7.39
C THR A 1220 -36.02 -25.63 7.05
N SER A 1221 -37.18 -26.24 7.31
CA SER A 1221 -38.48 -25.60 7.14
C SER A 1221 -38.62 -24.38 8.07
N TYR A 1222 -38.13 -24.47 9.31
CA TYR A 1222 -38.19 -23.42 10.31
C TYR A 1222 -37.30 -22.22 9.95
N CYS A 1223 -36.05 -22.45 9.54
CA CYS A 1223 -35.15 -21.42 9.02
C CYS A 1223 -35.78 -20.68 7.84
N THR A 1224 -36.33 -21.44 6.88
CA THR A 1224 -36.99 -20.89 5.68
C THR A 1224 -38.22 -20.05 6.05
N LYS A 1225 -39.07 -20.52 6.97
CA LYS A 1225 -40.22 -19.77 7.49
C LYS A 1225 -39.79 -18.48 8.20
N ARG A 1226 -38.77 -18.53 9.07
CA ARG A 1226 -38.24 -17.34 9.78
C ARG A 1226 -37.62 -16.32 8.82
N ARG A 1227 -36.88 -16.77 7.80
CA ARG A 1227 -36.37 -15.92 6.71
C ARG A 1227 -37.50 -15.22 5.97
N ILE A 1228 -38.54 -15.96 5.60
CA ILE A 1228 -39.73 -15.44 4.91
C ILE A 1228 -40.48 -14.40 5.77
N ILE A 1229 -40.62 -14.62 7.08
CA ILE A 1229 -41.25 -13.66 8.00
C ILE A 1229 -40.44 -12.35 8.04
N LEU A 1230 -39.13 -12.44 8.26
CA LEU A 1230 -38.24 -11.28 8.33
C LEU A 1230 -38.21 -10.49 7.00
N LEU A 1231 -38.17 -11.17 5.86
CA LEU A 1231 -38.17 -10.53 4.54
C LEU A 1231 -39.52 -9.88 4.20
N ASN A 1232 -40.65 -10.46 4.61
CA ASN A 1232 -41.96 -9.86 4.38
C ASN A 1232 -42.21 -8.63 5.26
N ASP A 1233 -41.91 -8.70 6.56
CA ASP A 1233 -42.07 -7.55 7.46
C ASP A 1233 -41.18 -6.36 7.04
N THR A 1234 -39.91 -6.62 6.73
CA THR A 1234 -39.01 -5.57 6.23
C THR A 1234 -39.49 -4.98 4.90
N ALA A 1235 -39.93 -5.80 3.95
CA ALA A 1235 -40.43 -5.33 2.66
C ALA A 1235 -41.76 -4.57 2.75
N GLU A 1236 -42.71 -4.97 3.60
CA GLU A 1236 -43.94 -4.21 3.82
C GLU A 1236 -43.64 -2.84 4.46
N ASN A 1237 -42.78 -2.80 5.48
CA ASN A 1237 -42.40 -1.56 6.14
C ASN A 1237 -41.53 -0.65 5.24
N LEU A 1238 -40.73 -1.20 4.32
CA LEU A 1238 -40.03 -0.45 3.26
C LEU A 1238 -41.02 0.14 2.24
N LYS A 1239 -41.99 -0.64 1.75
CA LYS A 1239 -43.04 -0.16 0.82
C LYS A 1239 -43.93 0.92 1.44
N ARG A 1240 -44.24 0.82 2.74
CA ARG A 1240 -44.99 1.83 3.50
C ARG A 1240 -44.15 3.07 3.88
N GLY A 1241 -42.82 2.96 3.89
CA GLY A 1241 -41.91 4.03 4.32
C GLY A 1241 -41.84 4.21 5.84
N ASN A 1242 -42.11 3.14 6.60
CA ASN A 1242 -42.16 3.17 8.07
C ASN A 1242 -40.77 3.21 8.73
N TRP A 1243 -39.73 2.71 8.04
CA TRP A 1243 -38.37 2.65 8.56
C TRP A 1243 -37.74 4.04 8.67
N LYS A 1244 -37.09 4.30 9.81
CA LYS A 1244 -36.25 5.49 10.04
C LYS A 1244 -34.78 5.07 10.02
N PHE A 1245 -33.97 5.83 9.30
CA PHE A 1245 -32.54 5.58 9.15
C PHE A 1245 -31.74 6.77 9.68
N ASN A 1246 -30.51 6.51 10.13
CA ASN A 1246 -29.57 7.52 10.63
C ASN A 1246 -28.85 8.29 9.50
N VAL A 1247 -29.17 7.97 8.24
CA VAL A 1247 -28.51 8.46 7.02
C VAL A 1247 -29.56 8.61 5.91
N ASP A 1248 -29.49 9.68 5.12
CA ASP A 1248 -30.39 9.89 3.99
C ASP A 1248 -30.29 8.81 2.91
N LEU A 1249 -31.43 8.41 2.36
CA LEU A 1249 -31.56 7.38 1.32
C LEU A 1249 -31.66 7.94 -0.12
N VAL A 1250 -31.60 9.27 -0.26
CA VAL A 1250 -31.72 10.03 -1.52
C VAL A 1250 -30.35 10.21 -2.17
#